data_AF-A0A7W8PHN7-F1
#
_entry.id   AF-A0A7W8PHN7-F1
#
_cell.length_a   1.000
_cell.length_b   1.000
_cell.length_c   1.000
_cell.angle_alpha   90.00
_cell.angle_beta   90.00
_cell.angle_gamma   90.00
#
_symmetry.space_group_name_H-M   'P 1'
#
loop_
_entity.id
_entity.type
_entity.pdbx_description
1 polymer ?
#
loop_
_entity_poly.entity_id
_entity_poly.type
_entity_poly.pdbx_seq_one_letter_code
_entity_poly.pdbx_strand_id
1 'polypeptide(L)'
;MANEITILDLQNARSDAYHIAEVATGISQTTARPIAYSTDRLGNEKPTIPTVLTGMARFNFRGDWEAGMTLSFKDVVTHDGITYLSVNPEPYVSTDINADLASGSVVIYQGLTSFDIGMPGGASLIGFIQGGAGAVARTAQEKMRERISVDDYFQIGDADFTNAFERAGTYLAQRGGGTIVCPQPSYIASHIDIRRYQLIESFSGATVELKQAAGSNRDFITSENFAVLTGSGLDVAGDSRVPSWFGLRRVLVNCSGNVAGRGVAFYGSNVIVDDVVVLRAAGDGLHTEYATNVTGTAGVSTQEEGYVRNVICRDNGGVGWRNRGPHNLFVDNAICCFNNDWGYVSEILAGKYNGAPTYVTSLHCYSNDMNWETASNRARRNMYIGTNMSCGLLAVDGSQCEIRGSNSMISIVKQYLGGQGGDSLILSGSQISIGSHYGIMRNDDVSSGFTVLRITGNFNQIGTSNISGTLNRFDGVDITGVSNSIGDLVAQNCRTALTVSGSRNRIGGYLGNNLVGFNYKTPTDVHGGYNQIGLRIYQTTGAYVSGDQPTNGKDKFDIMANGLSAVPAKTSNVFEIAALPLDSTAIQEVSVEHGLMYTPVHRYVQLTMTGLVGGSTVQMAWGPRCTAVDATHITIQYKCSTAGPAGSQMSVSGSVVLS
;
A
#
# COMPACT_ATOMS: atom_id res chain seq x y z
N MET A 1 90.39 69.62 -9.32
CA MET A 1 90.51 68.16 -9.43
C MET A 1 89.13 67.59 -9.12
N ALA A 2 88.38 67.23 -10.15
CA ALA A 2 87.11 66.54 -9.96
C ALA A 2 87.43 65.06 -9.65
N ASN A 3 86.94 64.52 -8.54
CA ASN A 3 87.04 63.09 -8.28
C ASN A 3 86.15 62.39 -9.30
N GLU A 4 86.76 61.71 -10.27
CA GLU A 4 86.04 60.95 -11.28
C GLU A 4 85.38 59.73 -10.61
N ILE A 5 84.09 59.53 -10.90
CA ILE A 5 83.35 58.33 -10.49
C ILE A 5 83.96 57.13 -11.22
N THR A 6 84.38 56.12 -10.47
CA THR A 6 84.98 54.91 -11.04
C THR A 6 83.91 53.90 -11.46
N ILE A 7 84.28 52.96 -12.34
CA ILE A 7 83.42 51.83 -12.70
C ILE A 7 83.06 51.00 -11.45
N LEU A 8 83.97 50.89 -10.49
CA LEU A 8 83.74 50.19 -9.23
C LEU A 8 82.64 50.85 -8.40
N ASP A 9 82.59 52.18 -8.37
CA ASP A 9 81.53 52.92 -7.67
C ASP A 9 80.16 52.63 -8.28
N LEU A 10 80.07 52.55 -9.61
CA LEU A 10 78.82 52.19 -10.32
C LEU A 10 78.42 50.73 -10.08
N GLN A 11 79.37 49.81 -10.02
CA GLN A 11 79.11 48.40 -9.70
C GLN A 11 78.62 48.23 -8.26
N ASN A 12 79.22 48.94 -7.31
CA ASN A 12 78.79 48.95 -5.92
C ASN A 12 77.37 49.52 -5.77
N ALA A 13 77.08 50.66 -6.41
CA ALA A 13 75.75 51.26 -6.38
C ALA A 13 74.68 50.32 -6.98
N ARG A 14 75.01 49.59 -8.06
CA ARG A 14 74.12 48.58 -8.64
C ARG A 14 73.88 47.42 -7.67
N SER A 15 74.92 46.91 -7.02
CA SER A 15 74.81 45.81 -6.05
C SER A 15 73.95 46.20 -4.86
N ASP A 16 74.12 47.42 -4.34
CA ASP A 16 73.32 47.94 -3.23
C ASP A 16 71.85 48.13 -3.64
N ALA A 17 71.58 48.65 -4.85
CA ALA A 17 70.23 48.78 -5.38
C ALA A 17 69.55 47.41 -5.59
N TYR A 18 70.29 46.39 -6.05
CA TYR A 18 69.78 45.03 -6.16
C TYR A 18 69.47 44.43 -4.80
N HIS A 19 70.36 44.55 -3.82
CA HIS A 19 70.10 44.06 -2.47
C HIS A 19 68.82 44.67 -1.88
N ILE A 20 68.61 45.98 -2.02
CA ILE A 20 67.38 46.66 -1.56
C ILE A 20 66.13 46.10 -2.27
N ALA A 21 66.18 45.95 -3.58
CA ALA A 21 65.06 45.41 -4.36
C ALA A 21 64.77 43.94 -4.01
N GLU A 22 65.81 43.14 -3.80
CA GLU A 22 65.72 41.74 -3.39
C GLU A 22 65.12 41.60 -1.98
N VAL A 23 65.57 42.43 -1.02
CA VAL A 23 64.98 42.50 0.33
C VAL A 23 63.51 42.89 0.27
N ALA A 24 63.15 43.91 -0.53
CA ALA A 24 61.78 44.40 -0.61
C ALA A 24 60.81 43.42 -1.28
N THR A 25 61.25 42.75 -2.34
CA THR A 25 60.36 41.94 -3.20
C THR A 25 60.41 40.44 -2.89
N GLY A 26 61.49 39.96 -2.26
CA GLY A 26 61.74 38.53 -2.12
C GLY A 26 62.12 37.84 -3.43
N ILE A 27 62.50 38.60 -4.47
CA ILE A 27 62.88 38.06 -5.78
C ILE A 27 64.31 38.48 -6.08
N SER A 28 65.17 37.50 -6.37
CA SER A 28 66.55 37.73 -6.80
C SER A 28 66.59 38.54 -8.10
N GLN A 29 67.35 39.63 -8.13
CA GLN A 29 67.50 40.47 -9.32
C GLN A 29 68.43 39.83 -10.37
N THR A 30 69.23 38.85 -9.96
CA THR A 30 70.11 38.08 -10.86
C THR A 30 69.43 36.86 -11.46
N THR A 31 68.52 36.20 -10.73
CA THR A 31 67.90 34.93 -11.18
C THR A 31 66.40 35.01 -11.42
N ALA A 32 65.74 36.10 -11.01
CA ALA A 32 64.29 36.28 -10.99
C ALA A 32 63.52 35.19 -10.23
N ARG A 33 64.19 34.49 -9.29
CA ARG A 33 63.57 33.45 -8.45
C ARG A 33 63.26 33.97 -7.05
N PRO A 34 62.25 33.41 -6.37
CA PRO A 34 61.99 33.70 -4.97
C PRO A 34 63.21 33.36 -4.10
N ILE A 35 63.56 34.25 -3.19
CA ILE A 35 64.66 34.08 -2.23
C ILE A 35 64.19 34.45 -0.81
N ALA A 36 64.60 33.65 0.16
CA ALA A 36 64.26 33.89 1.57
C ALA A 36 65.15 34.96 2.21
N TYR A 37 66.38 35.10 1.70
CA TYR A 37 67.39 36.05 2.15
C TYR A 37 68.04 36.69 0.93
N SER A 38 68.41 37.97 1.05
CA SER A 38 69.30 38.65 0.11
C SER A 38 70.61 38.95 0.82
N THR A 39 71.74 38.84 0.11
CA THR A 39 73.07 39.10 0.65
C THR A 39 73.55 40.46 0.14
N ASP A 40 73.97 41.34 1.05
CA ASP A 40 74.55 42.63 0.64
C ASP A 40 75.98 42.46 0.08
N ARG A 41 76.56 43.52 -0.48
CA ARG A 41 77.92 43.49 -1.04
C ARG A 41 79.03 43.22 -0.01
N LEU A 42 78.71 43.29 1.28
CA LEU A 42 79.61 42.99 2.39
C LEU A 42 79.44 41.56 2.89
N GLY A 43 78.54 40.77 2.30
CA GLY A 43 78.26 39.39 2.67
C GLY A 43 77.22 39.23 3.78
N ASN A 44 76.53 40.29 4.21
CA ASN A 44 75.50 40.18 5.24
C ASN A 44 74.18 39.71 4.64
N GLU A 45 73.63 38.62 5.18
CA GLU A 45 72.30 38.16 4.81
C GLU A 45 71.21 38.95 5.54
N LYS A 46 70.20 39.41 4.80
CA LYS A 46 68.99 40.05 5.31
C LYS A 46 67.78 39.24 4.85
N PRO A 47 66.87 38.85 5.76
CA PRO A 47 65.63 38.20 5.37
C PRO A 47 64.80 39.16 4.51
N THR A 48 64.13 38.61 3.49
CA THR A 48 63.28 39.40 2.60
C THR A 48 61.96 39.75 3.30
N ILE A 49 61.31 40.85 2.91
CA ILE A 49 60.03 41.30 3.49
C ILE A 49 58.96 40.18 3.44
N PRO A 50 58.78 39.42 2.33
CA PRO A 50 57.86 38.29 2.32
C PRO A 50 58.20 37.20 3.34
N THR A 51 59.49 36.93 3.55
CA THR A 51 59.96 35.95 4.55
C THR A 51 59.67 36.42 5.97
N VAL A 52 59.92 37.70 6.25
CA VAL A 52 59.58 38.34 7.54
C VAL A 52 58.07 38.31 7.76
N LEU A 53 57.25 38.69 6.77
CA LEU A 53 55.79 38.66 6.85
C LEU A 53 55.24 37.24 7.07
N THR A 54 55.81 36.24 6.41
CA THR A 54 55.41 34.84 6.57
C THR A 54 55.80 34.31 7.95
N GLY A 55 56.96 34.71 8.48
CA GLY A 55 57.37 34.45 9.87
C GLY A 55 56.53 35.21 10.91
N MET A 56 56.01 36.38 10.56
CA MET A 56 55.11 37.16 11.41
C MET A 56 53.70 36.55 11.54
N ALA A 57 53.28 35.65 10.64
CA ALA A 57 51.91 35.11 10.62
C ALA A 57 51.67 33.81 11.42
N ARG A 58 52.70 33.14 11.96
CA ARG A 58 52.53 31.86 12.67
C ARG A 58 52.73 32.02 14.18
N PHE A 59 51.82 31.43 14.96
CA PHE A 59 51.92 31.17 16.41
C PHE A 59 52.37 29.72 16.62
N ASN A 60 53.11 29.47 17.70
CA ASN A 60 53.60 28.14 18.07
C ASN A 60 52.76 27.61 19.24
N PHE A 61 51.80 26.73 18.99
CA PHE A 61 50.99 26.15 20.07
C PHE A 61 51.79 25.10 20.84
N ARG A 62 51.97 25.31 22.14
CA ARG A 62 52.79 24.45 23.03
C ARG A 62 51.94 23.56 23.96
N GLY A 63 50.63 23.82 24.04
CA GLY A 63 49.69 23.07 24.90
C GLY A 63 49.55 23.69 26.28
N ASP A 64 49.28 22.86 27.28
CA ASP A 64 49.17 23.30 28.67
C ASP A 64 50.53 23.80 29.18
N TRP A 65 50.50 24.94 29.87
CA TRP A 65 51.69 25.51 30.51
C TRP A 65 52.09 24.66 31.73
N GLU A 66 53.39 24.40 31.86
CA GLU A 66 53.99 23.79 33.05
C GLU A 66 55.17 24.64 33.53
N ALA A 67 55.36 24.71 34.86
CA ALA A 67 56.51 25.41 35.44
C ALA A 67 57.83 24.77 34.95
N GLY A 68 58.74 25.61 34.46
CA GLY A 68 59.99 25.20 33.82
C GLY A 68 59.90 25.11 32.29
N MET A 69 58.75 25.35 31.68
CA MET A 69 58.60 25.37 30.23
C MET A 69 59.40 26.53 29.61
N THR A 70 60.21 26.24 28.59
CA THR A 70 60.86 27.30 27.79
C THR A 70 59.87 27.82 26.76
N LEU A 71 59.53 29.11 26.88
CA LEU A 71 58.66 29.84 25.98
C LEU A 71 59.48 30.76 25.08
N SER A 72 59.27 30.66 23.78
CA SER A 72 59.84 31.55 22.76
C SER A 72 58.82 32.60 22.34
N PHE A 73 59.25 33.65 21.63
CA PHE A 73 58.33 34.61 21.03
C PHE A 73 57.28 33.89 20.19
N LYS A 74 56.00 34.18 20.45
CA LYS A 74 54.81 33.59 19.82
C LYS A 74 54.45 32.17 20.23
N ASP A 75 55.08 31.64 21.26
CA ASP A 75 54.58 30.45 21.91
C ASP A 75 53.23 30.76 22.58
N VAL A 76 52.25 29.90 22.32
CA VAL A 76 50.91 29.98 22.90
C VAL A 76 50.75 28.80 23.85
N VAL A 77 50.42 29.10 25.10
CA VAL A 77 50.19 28.12 26.16
C VAL A 77 48.86 28.37 26.86
N THR A 78 48.31 27.34 27.50
CA THR A 78 47.08 27.45 28.28
C THR A 78 47.36 27.12 29.75
N HIS A 79 46.91 27.96 30.68
CA HIS A 79 46.99 27.70 32.12
C HIS A 79 45.67 28.07 32.79
N ASP A 80 45.10 27.16 33.57
CA ASP A 80 43.80 27.34 34.26
C ASP A 80 42.67 27.87 33.35
N GLY A 81 42.68 27.44 32.07
CA GLY A 81 41.70 27.86 31.06
C GLY A 81 41.92 29.25 30.46
N ILE A 82 43.00 29.95 30.83
CA ILE A 82 43.43 31.21 30.20
C ILE A 82 44.56 30.91 29.22
N THR A 83 44.41 31.40 27.99
CA THR A 83 45.45 31.28 26.95
C THR A 83 46.38 32.47 27.00
N TYR A 84 47.69 32.20 27.03
CA TYR A 84 48.75 33.18 27.09
C TYR A 84 49.58 33.12 25.81
N LEU A 85 49.97 34.28 25.30
CA LEU A 85 50.89 34.44 24.18
C LEU A 85 52.21 35.00 24.73
N SER A 86 53.30 34.25 24.58
CA SER A 86 54.64 34.77 24.84
C SER A 86 54.96 35.88 23.84
N VAL A 87 55.25 37.06 24.38
CA VAL A 87 55.65 38.25 23.61
C VAL A 87 57.11 38.63 23.86
N ASN A 88 57.80 37.85 24.70
CA ASN A 88 59.22 38.04 24.97
C ASN A 88 60.05 37.72 23.71
N PRO A 89 60.87 38.65 23.20
CA PRO A 89 61.67 38.44 21.99
C PRO A 89 62.70 37.33 22.13
N GLU A 90 63.19 37.07 23.35
CA GLU A 90 64.16 36.01 23.64
C GLU A 90 63.49 34.83 24.35
N PRO A 91 63.84 33.57 24.02
CA PRO A 91 63.36 32.42 24.77
C PRO A 91 63.70 32.51 26.25
N TYR A 92 62.73 32.21 27.11
CA TYR A 92 62.95 32.24 28.56
C TYR A 92 62.24 31.06 29.23
N VAL A 93 62.74 30.66 30.40
CA VAL A 93 62.15 29.57 31.21
C VAL A 93 61.06 30.18 32.08
N SER A 94 59.82 29.86 31.79
CA SER A 94 58.67 30.29 32.57
C SER A 94 58.52 29.40 33.81
N THR A 95 58.70 29.97 35.00
CA THR A 95 58.52 29.24 36.27
C THR A 95 57.21 29.57 36.98
N ASP A 96 56.60 30.71 36.64
CA ASP A 96 55.31 31.18 37.15
C ASP A 96 54.64 32.07 36.10
N ILE A 97 53.56 31.57 35.49
CA ILE A 97 52.85 32.28 34.42
C ILE A 97 52.23 33.61 34.88
N ASN A 98 51.90 33.75 36.17
CA ASN A 98 51.37 35.01 36.71
C ASN A 98 52.48 36.05 36.86
N ALA A 99 53.68 35.63 37.28
CA ALA A 99 54.86 36.49 37.29
C ALA A 99 55.27 36.92 35.87
N ASP A 100 55.11 36.01 34.90
CA ASP A 100 55.35 36.30 33.49
C ASP A 100 54.33 37.28 32.91
N LEU A 101 53.06 37.16 33.27
CA LEU A 101 52.00 38.10 32.89
C LEU A 101 52.28 39.47 33.51
N ALA A 102 52.62 39.53 34.80
CA ALA A 102 52.93 40.77 35.51
C ALA A 102 54.18 41.47 34.96
N SER A 103 55.17 40.70 34.50
CA SER A 103 56.39 41.22 33.86
C SER A 103 56.20 41.59 32.38
N GLY A 104 55.06 41.24 31.78
CA GLY A 104 54.78 41.46 30.36
C GLY A 104 55.49 40.48 29.42
N SER A 105 56.06 39.39 29.95
CA SER A 105 56.71 38.34 29.15
C SER A 105 55.68 37.50 28.37
N VAL A 106 54.48 37.39 28.92
CA VAL A 106 53.29 36.87 28.23
C VAL A 106 52.15 37.89 28.29
N VAL A 107 51.22 37.79 27.34
CA VAL A 107 49.95 38.52 27.35
C VAL A 107 48.79 37.56 27.26
N ILE A 108 47.62 37.95 27.79
CA ILE A 108 46.40 37.16 27.62
C ILE A 108 45.98 37.21 26.15
N TYR A 109 45.87 36.04 25.53
CA TYR A 109 45.38 35.90 24.18
C TYR A 109 43.85 35.78 24.19
N GLN A 110 43.16 36.78 23.65
CA GLN A 110 41.68 36.84 23.61
C GLN A 110 41.07 36.42 22.26
N GLY A 111 41.88 35.91 21.32
CA GLY A 111 41.39 35.44 20.02
C GLY A 111 40.85 34.01 20.09
N LEU A 112 39.90 33.68 19.21
CA LEU A 112 39.61 32.28 18.87
C LEU A 112 40.77 31.76 18.00
N THR A 113 41.47 30.74 18.48
CA THR A 113 42.51 30.08 17.69
C THR A 113 41.86 29.12 16.69
N SER A 114 42.57 28.78 15.62
CA SER A 114 42.14 27.71 14.70
C SER A 114 42.02 26.36 15.41
N PHE A 115 42.78 26.16 16.49
CA PHE A 115 42.67 25.02 17.38
C PHE A 115 41.32 25.01 18.13
N ASP A 116 40.90 26.14 18.72
CA ASP A 116 39.62 26.26 19.45
C ASP A 116 38.41 25.95 18.56
N ILE A 117 38.43 26.41 17.32
CA ILE A 117 37.36 26.16 16.34
C ILE A 117 37.38 24.69 15.85
N GLY A 118 38.55 24.05 15.84
CA GLY A 118 38.73 22.66 15.41
C GLY A 118 38.38 21.60 16.47
N MET A 119 38.25 21.98 17.75
CA MET A 119 37.87 21.06 18.82
C MET A 119 36.38 20.62 18.74
N PRO A 120 35.96 19.50 19.37
CA PRO A 120 34.56 19.03 19.38
C PRO A 120 33.52 20.06 19.86
N GLY A 121 33.94 21.10 20.60
CA GLY A 121 33.12 22.24 21.03
C GLY A 121 33.27 23.50 20.17
N GLY A 122 34.18 23.55 19.20
CA GLY A 122 34.46 24.77 18.44
C GLY A 122 33.25 25.32 17.70
N ALA A 123 32.40 24.44 17.17
CA ALA A 123 31.16 24.84 16.50
C ALA A 123 30.11 25.48 17.44
N SER A 124 30.18 25.27 18.77
CA SER A 124 29.31 25.99 19.72
C SER A 124 29.80 27.41 19.99
N LEU A 125 31.05 27.74 19.62
CA LEU A 125 31.62 29.09 19.74
C LEU A 125 31.31 29.96 18.52
N ILE A 126 30.82 29.36 17.43
CA ILE A 126 30.48 30.08 16.20
C ILE A 126 29.00 30.45 16.21
N GLY A 127 28.70 31.75 16.27
CA GLY A 127 27.35 32.25 16.04
C GLY A 127 26.91 32.04 14.59
N PHE A 128 25.67 31.59 14.41
CA PHE A 128 25.01 31.37 13.14
C PHE A 128 23.64 32.05 13.13
N ILE A 129 23.33 32.78 12.06
CA ILE A 129 21.99 33.30 11.81
C ILE A 129 21.55 32.92 10.40
N GLN A 130 20.39 32.29 10.29
CA GLN A 130 19.81 31.97 8.98
C GLN A 130 19.45 33.26 8.25
N GLY A 131 19.71 33.35 6.95
CA GLY A 131 19.24 34.49 6.15
C GLY A 131 17.71 34.60 6.17
N GLY A 132 17.18 35.81 6.41
CA GLY A 132 15.75 36.10 6.44
C GLY A 132 15.35 37.03 7.59
N ALA A 133 14.36 37.90 7.38
CA ALA A 133 13.84 38.77 8.43
C ALA A 133 13.20 37.93 9.57
N GLY A 134 13.55 38.24 10.82
CA GLY A 134 13.05 37.54 12.00
C GLY A 134 13.81 36.26 12.38
N ALA A 135 14.90 35.91 11.67
CA ALA A 135 15.76 34.80 12.08
C ALA A 135 16.44 35.10 13.42
N VAL A 136 16.45 34.10 14.31
CA VAL A 136 17.08 34.18 15.63
C VAL A 136 18.51 33.62 15.54
N ALA A 137 19.47 34.36 16.09
CA ALA A 137 20.86 33.92 16.21
C ALA A 137 20.96 32.69 17.12
N ARG A 138 21.70 31.68 16.67
CA ARG A 138 21.96 30.41 17.37
C ARG A 138 23.42 30.01 17.17
N THR A 139 23.89 28.92 17.77
CA THR A 139 25.24 28.41 17.45
C THR A 139 25.24 27.61 16.15
N ALA A 140 26.38 27.55 15.46
CA ALA A 140 26.55 26.70 14.28
C ALA A 140 26.30 25.23 14.62
N GLN A 141 26.73 24.79 15.81
CA GLN A 141 26.46 23.45 16.32
C GLN A 141 24.95 23.16 16.48
N GLU A 142 24.19 24.07 17.09
CA GLU A 142 22.73 23.92 17.21
C GLU A 142 22.05 23.84 15.85
N LYS A 143 22.48 24.65 14.90
CA LYS A 143 21.91 24.67 13.56
C LYS A 143 22.19 23.38 12.79
N MET A 144 23.45 22.92 12.78
CA MET A 144 23.84 21.71 12.04
C MET A 144 23.17 20.45 12.60
N ARG A 145 22.77 20.46 13.89
CA ARG A 145 22.04 19.37 14.56
C ARG A 145 20.52 19.35 14.30
N GLU A 146 19.99 20.26 13.48
CA GLU A 146 18.56 20.23 13.11
C GLU A 146 18.21 19.06 12.19
N ARG A 147 19.18 18.52 11.45
CA ARG A 147 19.04 17.30 10.65
C ARG A 147 20.01 16.27 11.19
N ILE A 148 19.49 15.09 11.52
CA ILE A 148 20.26 14.01 12.11
C ILE A 148 20.44 12.93 11.06
N SER A 149 21.69 12.67 10.68
CA SER A 149 22.02 11.51 9.86
C SER A 149 22.43 10.34 10.74
N VAL A 150 22.13 9.11 10.33
CA VAL A 150 22.72 7.93 10.98
C VAL A 150 24.25 7.91 10.89
N ASP A 151 24.83 8.54 9.85
CA ASP A 151 26.28 8.66 9.66
C ASP A 151 26.96 9.42 10.81
N ASP A 152 26.28 10.41 11.38
CA ASP A 152 26.78 11.23 12.50
C ASP A 152 27.03 10.40 13.77
N TYR A 153 26.42 9.22 13.83
CA TYR A 153 26.46 8.33 15.00
C TYR A 153 27.24 7.05 14.75
N PHE A 154 27.81 6.82 13.57
CA PHE A 154 28.64 5.65 13.30
C PHE A 154 30.03 5.84 13.92
N GLN A 155 30.53 4.85 14.66
CA GLN A 155 31.83 4.94 15.35
C GLN A 155 32.81 3.91 14.81
N ILE A 156 34.10 4.26 14.82
CA ILE A 156 35.17 3.31 14.51
C ILE A 156 35.10 2.15 15.51
N GLY A 157 34.98 0.92 14.99
CA GLY A 157 34.85 -0.29 15.80
C GLY A 157 33.43 -0.86 15.86
N ASP A 158 32.41 -0.14 15.39
CA ASP A 158 31.11 -0.74 15.15
C ASP A 158 31.20 -1.84 14.08
N ALA A 159 30.55 -2.97 14.33
CA ALA A 159 30.49 -4.07 13.36
C ALA A 159 29.64 -3.72 12.13
N ASP A 160 28.57 -2.96 12.34
CA ASP A 160 27.61 -2.48 11.34
C ASP A 160 26.86 -1.24 11.89
N PHE A 161 25.84 -0.74 11.17
CA PHE A 161 25.09 0.46 11.58
C PHE A 161 24.07 0.23 12.70
N THR A 162 23.94 -0.98 13.26
CA THR A 162 22.97 -1.28 14.34
C THR A 162 23.08 -0.27 15.49
N ASN A 163 24.31 -0.10 16.02
CA ASN A 163 24.54 0.83 17.13
C ASN A 163 24.38 2.31 16.72
N ALA A 164 24.64 2.64 15.45
CA ALA A 164 24.50 3.99 14.94
C ALA A 164 23.01 4.41 14.90
N PHE A 165 22.13 3.53 14.41
CA PHE A 165 20.69 3.74 14.47
C PHE A 165 20.19 3.89 15.91
N GLU A 166 20.68 3.05 16.81
CA GLU A 166 20.28 3.09 18.22
C GLU A 166 20.69 4.40 18.91
N ARG A 167 21.92 4.88 18.65
CA ARG A 167 22.41 6.17 19.18
C ARG A 167 21.66 7.35 18.57
N ALA A 168 21.39 7.34 17.27
CA ALA A 168 20.60 8.37 16.59
C ALA A 168 19.16 8.44 17.14
N GLY A 169 18.51 7.28 17.30
CA GLY A 169 17.17 7.16 17.88
C GLY A 169 17.12 7.62 19.33
N THR A 170 18.10 7.26 20.16
CA THR A 170 18.20 7.73 21.55
C THR A 170 18.33 9.26 21.63
N TYR A 171 19.17 9.84 20.77
CA TYR A 171 19.35 11.29 20.71
C TYR A 171 18.06 12.03 20.33
N LEU A 172 17.33 11.53 19.31
CA LEU A 172 16.05 12.14 18.91
C LEU A 172 14.99 11.99 20.00
N ALA A 173 14.94 10.85 20.69
CA ALA A 173 13.99 10.63 21.79
C ALA A 173 14.18 11.67 22.92
N GLN A 174 15.43 12.02 23.25
CA GLN A 174 15.74 13.09 24.23
C GLN A 174 15.27 14.49 23.79
N ARG A 175 14.96 14.67 22.50
CA ARG A 175 14.45 15.92 21.92
C ARG A 175 12.97 15.87 21.54
N GLY A 176 12.26 14.81 21.92
CA GLY A 176 10.83 14.65 21.63
C GLY A 176 10.50 14.06 20.26
N GLY A 177 11.50 13.50 19.54
CA GLY A 177 11.31 12.85 18.25
C GLY A 177 12.07 13.52 17.10
N GLY A 178 11.76 13.12 15.87
CA GLY A 178 12.32 13.68 14.65
C GLY A 178 12.57 12.65 13.55
N THR A 179 13.38 13.01 12.57
CA THR A 179 13.71 12.13 11.44
C THR A 179 15.19 11.74 11.49
N ILE A 180 15.46 10.44 11.40
CA ILE A 180 16.80 9.89 11.11
C ILE A 180 16.95 9.83 9.59
N VAL A 181 17.95 10.53 9.08
CA VAL A 181 18.22 10.65 7.65
C VAL A 181 19.30 9.64 7.23
N CYS A 182 19.03 8.93 6.14
CA CYS A 182 19.93 7.96 5.51
C CYS A 182 20.46 8.53 4.18
N PRO A 183 21.57 9.30 4.18
CA PRO A 183 22.12 9.92 2.96
C PRO A 183 22.92 8.97 2.06
N GLN A 184 23.49 7.88 2.58
CA GLN A 184 24.25 6.90 1.80
C GLN A 184 23.31 5.96 1.04
N PRO A 185 23.77 5.33 -0.06
CA PRO A 185 22.94 4.43 -0.84
C PRO A 185 22.56 3.12 -0.11
N SER A 186 23.30 2.72 0.92
CA SER A 186 23.05 1.46 1.63
C SER A 186 23.55 1.51 3.08
N TYR A 187 22.78 0.90 3.99
CA TYR A 187 23.07 0.78 5.42
C TYR A 187 22.86 -0.65 5.88
N ILE A 188 23.93 -1.31 6.35
CA ILE A 188 23.83 -2.68 6.88
C ILE A 188 23.61 -2.60 8.39
N ALA A 189 22.58 -3.28 8.91
CA ALA A 189 22.33 -3.42 10.34
C ALA A 189 21.72 -4.79 10.65
N SER A 190 21.98 -5.34 11.83
CA SER A 190 21.37 -6.59 12.30
C SER A 190 19.89 -6.44 12.67
N HIS A 191 19.53 -5.29 13.22
CA HIS A 191 18.18 -4.86 13.57
C HIS A 191 18.11 -3.34 13.73
N ILE A 192 16.91 -2.76 13.64
CA ILE A 192 16.64 -1.34 13.82
C ILE A 192 15.33 -1.18 14.61
N ASP A 193 15.39 -0.53 15.77
CA ASP A 193 14.22 -0.17 16.56
C ASP A 193 13.80 1.28 16.34
N ILE A 194 12.60 1.49 15.79
CA ILE A 194 12.00 2.81 15.60
C ILE A 194 11.14 3.15 16.82
N ARG A 195 11.47 4.26 17.47
CA ARG A 195 10.74 4.75 18.64
C ARG A 195 9.56 5.61 18.23
N ARG A 196 8.65 5.89 19.17
CA ARG A 196 7.60 6.89 18.98
C ARG A 196 8.17 8.23 18.50
N TYR A 197 7.36 8.98 17.77
CA TYR A 197 7.73 10.27 17.18
C TYR A 197 8.96 10.24 16.25
N GLN A 198 9.32 9.07 15.71
CA GLN A 198 10.51 8.93 14.84
C GLN A 198 10.17 8.39 13.46
N LEU A 199 10.81 8.98 12.46
CA LEU A 199 10.82 8.48 11.09
C LEU A 199 12.25 8.13 10.67
N ILE A 200 12.40 7.09 9.87
CA ILE A 200 13.61 6.88 9.09
C ILE A 200 13.31 7.26 7.64
N GLU A 201 14.11 8.15 7.08
CA GLU A 201 13.88 8.73 5.76
C GLU A 201 15.16 8.79 4.92
N SER A 202 15.02 8.65 3.60
CA SER A 202 16.09 8.98 2.64
C SER A 202 15.75 10.20 1.78
N PHE A 203 16.80 10.84 1.24
CA PHE A 203 16.63 11.95 0.28
C PHE A 203 16.29 11.50 -1.14
N SER A 204 16.65 10.28 -1.55
CA SER A 204 16.63 9.84 -2.96
C SER A 204 15.47 8.89 -3.33
N GLY A 205 14.38 8.87 -2.57
CA GLY A 205 13.25 7.93 -2.80
C GLY A 205 13.61 6.51 -2.34
N ALA A 206 12.78 5.51 -2.66
CA ALA A 206 13.01 4.09 -2.33
C ALA A 206 14.23 3.42 -3.03
N THR A 207 15.33 4.16 -3.20
CA THR A 207 16.62 3.71 -3.74
C THR A 207 17.67 3.46 -2.65
N VAL A 208 17.53 4.10 -1.48
CA VAL A 208 18.39 3.83 -0.33
C VAL A 208 17.99 2.52 0.32
N GLU A 209 18.96 1.62 0.42
CA GLU A 209 18.77 0.28 0.97
C GLU A 209 19.10 0.24 2.46
N LEU A 210 18.11 -0.04 3.30
CA LEU A 210 18.30 -0.57 4.64
C LEU A 210 18.44 -2.09 4.49
N LYS A 211 19.65 -2.61 4.71
CA LYS A 211 19.98 -4.01 4.49
C LYS A 211 20.17 -4.74 5.82
N GLN A 212 19.45 -5.82 6.00
CA GLN A 212 19.65 -6.68 7.16
C GLN A 212 21.00 -7.41 7.05
N ALA A 213 21.76 -7.45 8.14
CA ALA A 213 22.96 -8.26 8.24
C ALA A 213 22.60 -9.76 8.04
N ALA A 214 23.33 -10.44 7.17
CA ALA A 214 23.09 -11.85 6.86
C ALA A 214 23.28 -12.74 8.09
N GLY A 215 22.41 -13.73 8.25
CA GLY A 215 22.44 -14.66 9.39
C GLY A 215 21.94 -14.08 10.73
N SER A 216 21.42 -12.85 10.75
CA SER A 216 20.83 -12.26 11.97
C SER A 216 19.54 -12.97 12.40
N ASN A 217 18.78 -13.53 11.44
CA ASN A 217 17.63 -14.43 11.65
C ASN A 217 16.60 -13.92 12.67
N ARG A 218 16.24 -12.63 12.56
CA ARG A 218 15.28 -11.93 13.43
C ARG A 218 14.49 -10.90 12.65
N ASP A 219 13.45 -10.34 13.25
CA ASP A 219 12.75 -9.19 12.68
C ASP A 219 13.76 -8.04 12.48
N PHE A 220 13.76 -7.45 11.28
CA PHE A 220 14.78 -6.46 10.92
C PHE A 220 14.45 -5.06 11.45
N ILE A 221 13.32 -4.49 11.04
CA ILE A 221 12.88 -3.18 11.49
C ILE A 221 11.65 -3.35 12.38
N THR A 222 11.77 -2.99 13.65
CA THR A 222 10.72 -3.13 14.65
C THR A 222 10.30 -1.78 15.20
N SER A 223 9.05 -1.67 15.66
CA SER A 223 8.67 -0.58 16.56
C SER A 223 9.24 -0.85 17.96
N GLU A 224 9.48 0.20 18.75
CA GLU A 224 9.89 0.01 20.14
C GLU A 224 8.90 -0.91 20.88
N ASN A 225 9.43 -1.80 21.73
CA ASN A 225 8.66 -2.77 22.51
C ASN A 225 7.83 -3.80 21.71
N PHE A 226 8.05 -3.95 20.40
CA PHE A 226 7.24 -4.83 19.54
C PHE A 226 7.03 -6.24 20.12
N ALA A 227 8.12 -6.90 20.54
CA ALA A 227 8.08 -8.28 21.05
C ALA A 227 7.18 -8.46 22.29
N VAL A 228 6.99 -7.41 23.09
CA VAL A 228 6.14 -7.44 24.29
C VAL A 228 4.69 -7.04 23.95
N LEU A 229 4.49 -6.26 22.90
CA LEU A 229 3.21 -5.66 22.55
C LEU A 229 2.39 -6.48 21.54
N THR A 230 3.04 -7.19 20.62
CA THR A 230 2.31 -8.04 19.65
C THR A 230 1.43 -9.07 20.39
N GLY A 231 0.16 -9.15 20.00
CA GLY A 231 -0.88 -9.95 20.62
C GLY A 231 -1.40 -9.43 21.96
N SER A 232 -0.97 -8.26 22.43
CA SER A 232 -1.39 -7.73 23.72
C SER A 232 -2.82 -7.16 23.69
N GLY A 233 -3.13 -6.35 22.67
CA GLY A 233 -4.35 -5.55 22.61
C GLY A 233 -4.31 -4.24 23.39
N LEU A 234 -3.11 -3.79 23.77
CA LEU A 234 -2.88 -2.53 24.47
C LEU A 234 -2.86 -1.35 23.50
N ASP A 235 -3.50 -0.26 23.87
CA ASP A 235 -3.55 0.99 23.11
C ASP A 235 -2.60 2.05 23.71
N VAL A 236 -2.37 3.14 22.97
CA VAL A 236 -1.46 4.22 23.40
C VAL A 236 -1.93 4.92 24.68
N ALA A 237 -3.25 5.04 24.87
CA ALA A 237 -3.82 5.68 26.06
C ALA A 237 -3.72 4.78 27.30
N GLY A 238 -3.80 3.45 27.14
CA GLY A 238 -3.75 2.48 28.23
C GLY A 238 -2.36 2.02 28.63
N ASP A 239 -1.34 2.14 27.77
CA ASP A 239 0.02 1.68 28.08
C ASP A 239 1.11 2.56 27.45
N SER A 240 1.97 3.11 28.31
CA SER A 240 3.04 4.03 27.92
C SER A 240 4.13 3.40 27.05
N ARG A 241 4.17 2.07 26.91
CA ARG A 241 5.11 1.36 26.04
C ARG A 241 4.69 1.37 24.58
N VAL A 242 3.40 1.58 24.29
CA VAL A 242 2.86 1.54 22.93
C VAL A 242 3.28 2.81 22.17
N PRO A 243 4.03 2.67 21.06
CA PRO A 243 4.46 3.84 20.30
C PRO A 243 3.33 4.39 19.43
N SER A 244 3.45 5.67 19.11
CA SER A 244 2.62 6.37 18.14
C SER A 244 3.47 7.30 17.28
N TRP A 245 2.95 7.60 16.08
CA TRP A 245 3.59 8.49 15.10
C TRP A 245 5.00 8.04 14.79
N PHE A 246 5.14 7.00 13.97
CA PHE A 246 6.45 6.48 13.62
C PHE A 246 6.42 5.68 12.32
N GLY A 247 7.59 5.41 11.76
CA GLY A 247 7.75 4.48 10.66
C GLY A 247 8.80 4.90 9.64
N LEU A 248 8.51 4.64 8.37
CA LEU A 248 9.47 4.64 7.27
C LEU A 248 9.01 5.51 6.12
N ARG A 249 9.96 6.20 5.49
CA ARG A 249 9.72 6.98 4.28
C ARG A 249 10.85 6.84 3.27
N ARG A 250 10.52 6.63 1.99
CA ARG A 250 11.48 6.69 0.87
C ARG A 250 12.66 5.73 1.07
N VAL A 251 12.41 4.49 1.47
CA VAL A 251 13.48 3.50 1.71
C VAL A 251 13.13 2.14 1.13
N LEU A 252 14.16 1.39 0.77
CA LEU A 252 14.08 -0.02 0.43
C LEU A 252 14.60 -0.85 1.60
N VAL A 253 13.81 -1.77 2.10
CA VAL A 253 14.15 -2.71 3.18
C VAL A 253 14.48 -4.07 2.54
N ASN A 254 15.73 -4.51 2.65
CA ASN A 254 16.21 -5.77 2.09
C ASN A 254 16.71 -6.73 3.18
N CYS A 255 16.03 -7.86 3.32
CA CYS A 255 16.33 -8.86 4.34
C CYS A 255 17.07 -10.10 3.83
N SER A 256 17.67 -10.03 2.62
CA SER A 256 18.37 -11.14 1.98
C SER A 256 19.44 -11.78 2.87
N GLY A 257 19.55 -13.12 2.82
CA GLY A 257 20.55 -13.87 3.58
C GLY A 257 20.12 -14.30 4.99
N ASN A 258 18.83 -14.19 5.30
CA ASN A 258 18.24 -14.64 6.57
C ASN A 258 17.24 -15.79 6.33
N VAL A 259 17.10 -16.68 7.32
CA VAL A 259 16.18 -17.84 7.27
C VAL A 259 15.01 -17.71 8.26
N ALA A 260 15.00 -16.66 9.08
CA ALA A 260 13.90 -16.32 9.98
C ALA A 260 13.79 -14.79 10.12
N GLY A 261 12.62 -14.33 10.57
CA GLY A 261 12.35 -12.91 10.83
C GLY A 261 11.55 -12.21 9.74
N ARG A 262 10.77 -11.20 10.15
CA ARG A 262 9.98 -10.31 9.29
C ARG A 262 10.83 -9.13 8.82
N GLY A 263 10.44 -8.52 7.70
CA GLY A 263 11.14 -7.34 7.19
C GLY A 263 10.86 -6.10 8.04
N VAL A 264 9.59 -5.78 8.20
CA VAL A 264 9.11 -4.67 9.03
C VAL A 264 8.01 -5.18 9.94
N ALA A 265 8.12 -4.95 11.25
CA ALA A 265 7.17 -5.42 12.26
C ALA A 265 6.81 -4.29 13.23
N PHE A 266 5.65 -3.69 13.01
CA PHE A 266 5.18 -2.54 13.76
C PHE A 266 3.98 -2.90 14.64
N TYR A 267 4.05 -2.47 15.88
CA TYR A 267 2.93 -2.40 16.81
C TYR A 267 2.77 -0.96 17.27
N GLY A 268 1.59 -0.38 17.10
CA GLY A 268 1.32 0.96 17.57
C GLY A 268 0.29 1.71 16.73
N SER A 269 0.08 2.97 17.08
CA SER A 269 -0.87 3.85 16.43
C SER A 269 -0.18 4.81 15.47
N ASN A 270 -0.92 5.42 14.54
CA ASN A 270 -0.39 6.40 13.58
C ASN A 270 0.89 5.92 12.89
N VAL A 271 0.81 4.71 12.34
CA VAL A 271 1.90 4.06 11.59
C VAL A 271 2.04 4.74 10.23
N ILE A 272 3.27 5.14 9.89
CA ILE A 272 3.60 5.86 8.67
C ILE A 272 4.50 4.98 7.79
N VAL A 273 3.99 4.57 6.63
CA VAL A 273 4.78 3.85 5.62
C VAL A 273 4.56 4.53 4.27
N ASP A 274 5.59 5.18 3.75
CA ASP A 274 5.43 6.13 2.64
C ASP A 274 6.56 6.04 1.62
N ASP A 275 6.27 5.54 0.40
CA ASP A 275 7.28 5.25 -0.63
C ASP A 275 8.32 4.24 -0.11
N VAL A 276 7.84 3.04 0.26
CA VAL A 276 8.66 2.00 0.90
C VAL A 276 8.53 0.69 0.13
N VAL A 277 9.68 0.06 -0.13
CA VAL A 277 9.74 -1.30 -0.67
C VAL A 277 10.26 -2.23 0.41
N VAL A 278 9.57 -3.33 0.70
CA VAL A 278 10.03 -4.36 1.62
C VAL A 278 10.19 -5.67 0.85
N LEU A 279 11.41 -6.22 0.88
CA LEU A 279 11.72 -7.42 0.11
C LEU A 279 12.62 -8.43 0.83
N ARG A 280 12.44 -9.70 0.44
CA ARG A 280 13.27 -10.84 0.85
C ARG A 280 13.34 -11.06 2.36
N ALA A 281 12.28 -10.72 3.09
CA ALA A 281 12.11 -11.20 4.45
C ALA A 281 11.94 -12.72 4.45
N ALA A 282 12.47 -13.41 5.46
CA ALA A 282 12.27 -14.86 5.59
C ALA A 282 10.84 -15.20 6.03
N GLY A 283 10.22 -14.32 6.81
CA GLY A 283 8.80 -14.35 7.16
C GLY A 283 8.00 -13.29 6.38
N ASP A 284 7.06 -12.65 7.06
CA ASP A 284 6.23 -11.59 6.48
C ASP A 284 7.07 -10.37 6.06
N GLY A 285 6.69 -9.72 4.96
CA GLY A 285 7.33 -8.48 4.50
C GLY A 285 7.02 -7.35 5.47
N LEU A 286 5.77 -6.88 5.46
CA LEU A 286 5.23 -5.88 6.37
C LEU A 286 4.23 -6.52 7.33
N HIS A 287 4.43 -6.33 8.63
CA HIS A 287 3.48 -6.67 9.69
C HIS A 287 3.12 -5.40 10.43
N THR A 288 1.83 -5.07 10.48
CA THR A 288 1.32 -3.95 11.29
C THR A 288 0.26 -4.46 12.25
N GLU A 289 0.24 -3.94 13.47
CA GLU A 289 -0.68 -4.41 14.51
C GLU A 289 -1.02 -3.29 15.49
N TYR A 290 -2.28 -3.24 15.92
CA TYR A 290 -2.71 -2.35 16.98
C TYR A 290 -4.04 -2.83 17.59
N ALA A 291 -4.34 -2.33 18.79
CA ALA A 291 -5.49 -2.73 19.59
C ALA A 291 -6.85 -2.58 18.87
N THR A 292 -7.82 -3.45 19.22
CA THR A 292 -9.23 -3.26 18.82
C THR A 292 -9.93 -2.18 19.62
N ASN A 293 -9.59 -2.04 20.91
CA ASN A 293 -10.32 -1.23 21.88
C ASN A 293 -9.46 -0.04 22.26
N VAL A 294 -9.77 1.13 21.71
CA VAL A 294 -9.06 2.36 22.02
C VAL A 294 -9.83 3.15 23.07
N THR A 295 -9.15 3.44 24.18
CA THR A 295 -9.70 4.06 25.39
C THR A 295 -9.66 5.59 25.36
N GLY A 296 -8.93 6.20 24.42
CA GLY A 296 -8.97 7.65 24.20
C GLY A 296 -8.14 8.16 23.01
N THR A 297 -8.73 9.06 22.20
CA THR A 297 -8.13 9.67 21.00
C THR A 297 -8.03 11.21 21.10
N ALA A 298 -7.90 11.75 22.31
CA ALA A 298 -8.04 13.19 22.57
C ALA A 298 -6.94 14.08 21.99
N GLY A 299 -5.80 13.53 21.54
CA GLY A 299 -4.69 14.31 20.99
C GLY A 299 -3.98 13.61 19.84
N VAL A 300 -3.17 14.37 19.09
CA VAL A 300 -2.37 13.86 17.95
C VAL A 300 -1.45 12.71 18.36
N SER A 301 -0.96 12.72 19.61
CA SER A 301 -0.14 11.67 20.21
C SER A 301 -0.87 10.34 20.42
N THR A 302 -2.20 10.36 20.54
CA THR A 302 -3.03 9.15 20.71
C THR A 302 -3.93 8.92 19.51
N GLN A 303 -3.69 9.65 18.41
CA GLN A 303 -4.37 9.44 17.14
C GLN A 303 -4.09 8.01 16.67
N GLU A 304 -5.15 7.31 16.29
CA GLU A 304 -5.04 5.93 15.85
C GLU A 304 -4.62 5.84 14.39
N GLU A 305 -5.22 6.67 13.54
CA GLU A 305 -5.07 6.62 12.08
C GLU A 305 -3.62 6.86 11.66
N GLY A 306 -3.08 5.91 10.91
CA GLY A 306 -1.84 6.06 10.15
C GLY A 306 -2.12 6.12 8.64
N TYR A 307 -1.05 6.16 7.85
CA TYR A 307 -1.15 6.09 6.39
C TYR A 307 -0.07 5.22 5.78
N VAL A 308 -0.48 4.48 4.74
CA VAL A 308 0.34 3.58 3.94
C VAL A 308 0.23 4.01 2.49
N ARG A 309 1.30 4.57 1.92
CA ARG A 309 1.30 5.15 0.56
C ARG A 309 2.47 4.61 -0.23
N ASN A 310 2.20 4.22 -1.48
CA ASN A 310 3.22 3.73 -2.42
C ASN A 310 4.11 2.63 -1.80
N VAL A 311 3.46 1.59 -1.28
CA VAL A 311 4.16 0.48 -0.63
C VAL A 311 4.22 -0.74 -1.54
N ILE A 312 5.39 -1.37 -1.60
CA ILE A 312 5.59 -2.63 -2.32
C ILE A 312 6.14 -3.67 -1.35
N CYS A 313 5.42 -4.77 -1.14
CA CYS A 313 5.89 -5.92 -0.37
C CYS A 313 6.11 -7.11 -1.30
N ARG A 314 7.37 -7.49 -1.53
CA ARG A 314 7.68 -8.51 -2.54
C ARG A 314 8.76 -9.50 -2.19
N ASP A 315 8.70 -10.68 -2.82
CA ASP A 315 9.73 -11.72 -2.69
C ASP A 315 9.95 -12.16 -1.22
N ASN A 316 8.92 -12.14 -0.36
CA ASN A 316 9.02 -12.49 1.05
C ASN A 316 8.61 -13.95 1.31
N GLY A 317 9.18 -14.57 2.34
CA GLY A 317 8.95 -15.97 2.70
C GLY A 317 7.63 -16.25 3.42
N GLY A 318 6.92 -15.21 3.86
CA GLY A 318 5.57 -15.26 4.44
C GLY A 318 4.57 -14.43 3.64
N VAL A 319 3.71 -13.70 4.36
CA VAL A 319 2.73 -12.77 3.78
C VAL A 319 3.43 -11.50 3.32
N GLY A 320 3.01 -10.93 2.18
CA GLY A 320 3.51 -9.62 1.73
C GLY A 320 3.24 -8.53 2.76
N TRP A 321 1.97 -8.26 3.04
CA TRP A 321 1.53 -7.41 4.15
C TRP A 321 0.45 -8.07 4.99
N ARG A 322 0.78 -8.35 6.26
CA ARG A 322 -0.17 -8.73 7.30
C ARG A 322 -0.63 -7.49 8.07
N ASN A 323 -1.87 -7.08 7.82
CA ASN A 323 -2.51 -5.96 8.47
C ASN A 323 -3.40 -6.44 9.63
N ARG A 324 -2.95 -6.19 10.85
CA ARG A 324 -3.69 -6.34 12.10
C ARG A 324 -3.95 -4.99 12.76
N GLY A 325 -3.73 -3.90 12.07
CA GLY A 325 -4.01 -2.55 12.53
C GLY A 325 -2.87 -1.58 12.22
N PRO A 326 -3.00 -0.31 12.64
CA PRO A 326 -4.17 0.28 13.31
C PRO A 326 -5.47 0.23 12.51
N HIS A 327 -6.62 0.31 13.19
CA HIS A 327 -7.87 0.44 12.45
C HIS A 327 -7.92 1.85 11.84
N ASN A 328 -8.72 2.04 10.78
CA ASN A 328 -8.81 3.31 10.05
C ASN A 328 -7.55 3.76 9.29
N LEU A 329 -6.66 2.84 8.91
CA LEU A 329 -5.54 3.18 8.00
C LEU A 329 -6.04 3.78 6.67
N PHE A 330 -5.35 4.86 6.25
CA PHE A 330 -5.47 5.40 4.91
C PHE A 330 -4.42 4.77 3.99
N VAL A 331 -4.87 4.01 2.99
CA VAL A 331 -4.02 3.29 2.05
C VAL A 331 -4.20 3.85 0.64
N ASP A 332 -3.19 4.47 0.06
CA ASP A 332 -3.34 5.05 -1.29
C ASP A 332 -2.94 4.05 -2.39
N ASN A 333 -1.78 3.41 -2.22
CA ASN A 333 -1.33 2.42 -3.21
C ASN A 333 -0.46 1.38 -2.51
N ALA A 334 -0.89 0.13 -2.58
CA ALA A 334 -0.16 -1.01 -2.05
C ALA A 334 -0.09 -2.13 -3.09
N ILE A 335 1.13 -2.63 -3.33
CA ILE A 335 1.40 -3.76 -4.22
C ILE A 335 2.04 -4.87 -3.41
N CYS A 336 1.46 -6.08 -3.44
CA CYS A 336 2.08 -7.25 -2.83
C CYS A 336 2.26 -8.37 -3.86
N CYS A 337 3.48 -8.82 -4.10
CA CYS A 337 3.75 -9.81 -5.15
C CYS A 337 4.91 -10.76 -4.84
N PHE A 338 4.90 -11.95 -5.46
CA PHE A 338 5.98 -12.93 -5.32
C PHE A 338 6.27 -13.37 -3.88
N ASN A 339 5.28 -13.27 -2.98
CA ASN A 339 5.41 -13.75 -1.61
C ASN A 339 5.10 -15.25 -1.54
N ASN A 340 5.65 -15.96 -0.56
CA ASN A 340 5.47 -17.41 -0.42
C ASN A 340 4.13 -17.82 0.21
N ASP A 341 3.37 -16.86 0.75
CA ASP A 341 1.98 -17.02 1.20
C ASP A 341 1.10 -15.92 0.56
N TRP A 342 0.01 -15.51 1.20
CA TRP A 342 -0.83 -14.39 0.77
C TRP A 342 -0.04 -13.11 0.45
N GLY A 343 -0.49 -12.34 -0.54
CA GLY A 343 0.03 -10.99 -0.80
C GLY A 343 -0.40 -10.01 0.27
N TYR A 344 -1.70 -9.90 0.50
CA TYR A 344 -2.29 -9.04 1.54
C TYR A 344 -3.27 -9.83 2.41
N VAL A 345 -3.19 -9.61 3.73
CA VAL A 345 -4.10 -10.20 4.71
C VAL A 345 -4.55 -9.11 5.67
N SER A 346 -5.86 -8.88 5.79
CA SER A 346 -6.42 -8.11 6.92
C SER A 346 -7.10 -9.03 7.93
N GLU A 347 -6.81 -8.83 9.21
CA GLU A 347 -7.31 -9.69 10.29
C GLU A 347 -7.89 -8.87 11.45
N ILE A 348 -8.90 -9.43 12.10
CA ILE A 348 -9.46 -8.90 13.34
C ILE A 348 -9.55 -10.02 14.37
N LEU A 349 -9.19 -9.71 15.61
CA LEU A 349 -9.39 -10.57 16.76
C LEU A 349 -9.84 -9.71 17.94
N ALA A 350 -11.06 -9.94 18.42
CA ALA A 350 -11.67 -9.13 19.48
C ALA A 350 -10.78 -9.02 20.72
N GLY A 351 -10.60 -7.80 21.22
CA GLY A 351 -9.74 -7.49 22.37
C GLY A 351 -8.25 -7.60 22.09
N LYS A 352 -7.84 -7.80 20.83
CA LYS A 352 -6.45 -8.02 20.44
C LYS A 352 -6.01 -7.10 19.33
N TYR A 353 -6.56 -7.25 18.14
CA TYR A 353 -6.15 -6.43 17.02
C TYR A 353 -7.24 -6.22 15.96
N ASN A 354 -7.19 -5.09 15.24
CA ASN A 354 -8.14 -4.75 14.17
C ASN A 354 -7.42 -4.15 12.96
N GLY A 355 -7.25 -4.94 11.91
CA GLY A 355 -6.64 -4.54 10.65
C GLY A 355 -7.59 -3.95 9.62
N ALA A 356 -8.71 -3.33 10.01
CA ALA A 356 -9.65 -2.70 9.09
C ALA A 356 -9.08 -1.41 8.46
N PRO A 357 -8.75 -1.37 7.15
CA PRO A 357 -8.41 -0.13 6.49
C PRO A 357 -9.70 0.60 6.11
N THR A 358 -9.85 1.86 6.54
CA THR A 358 -11.09 2.60 6.28
C THR A 358 -11.14 3.16 4.87
N TYR A 359 -9.98 3.54 4.32
CA TYR A 359 -9.88 4.08 2.97
C TYR A 359 -8.71 3.42 2.23
N VAL A 360 -9.02 2.72 1.14
CA VAL A 360 -8.04 2.14 0.24
C VAL A 360 -8.28 2.69 -1.16
N THR A 361 -7.37 3.47 -1.73
CA THR A 361 -7.52 3.93 -3.13
C THR A 361 -7.27 2.75 -4.08
N SER A 362 -6.13 2.06 -3.95
CA SER A 362 -5.77 0.90 -4.77
C SER A 362 -4.98 -0.15 -4.00
N LEU A 363 -5.39 -1.42 -4.15
CA LEU A 363 -4.66 -2.59 -3.65
C LEU A 363 -4.48 -3.59 -4.79
N HIS A 364 -3.23 -3.93 -5.09
CA HIS A 364 -2.87 -4.86 -6.16
C HIS A 364 -2.04 -6.02 -5.61
N CYS A 365 -2.48 -7.26 -5.87
CA CYS A 365 -1.71 -8.44 -5.52
C CYS A 365 -1.64 -9.38 -6.73
N TYR A 366 -0.43 -9.87 -7.02
CA TYR A 366 -0.18 -10.75 -8.14
C TYR A 366 0.94 -11.74 -7.84
N SER A 367 0.84 -12.96 -8.40
CA SER A 367 1.87 -13.99 -8.29
C SER A 367 2.32 -14.26 -6.84
N ASN A 368 1.41 -14.22 -5.88
CA ASN A 368 1.71 -14.61 -4.50
C ASN A 368 1.60 -16.13 -4.33
N ASP A 369 1.89 -16.62 -3.13
CA ASP A 369 1.94 -18.04 -2.81
C ASP A 369 2.90 -18.80 -3.73
N MET A 370 4.15 -18.35 -3.79
CA MET A 370 5.18 -18.89 -4.69
C MET A 370 5.58 -20.35 -4.39
N ASN A 371 5.25 -20.84 -3.19
CA ASN A 371 5.41 -22.25 -2.80
C ASN A 371 4.19 -23.10 -3.18
N TRP A 372 3.20 -22.53 -3.87
CA TRP A 372 2.06 -23.28 -4.35
C TRP A 372 2.45 -24.21 -5.50
N GLU A 373 2.00 -25.45 -5.39
CA GLU A 373 2.12 -26.46 -6.42
C GLU A 373 0.75 -27.07 -6.69
N THR A 374 0.51 -27.53 -7.92
CA THR A 374 -0.75 -28.19 -8.30
C THR A 374 -1.05 -29.41 -7.41
N ALA A 375 -0.02 -30.14 -6.98
CA ALA A 375 -0.16 -31.31 -6.11
C ALA A 375 -0.61 -30.98 -4.68
N SER A 376 -0.59 -29.71 -4.27
CA SER A 376 -0.90 -29.29 -2.90
C SER A 376 -2.38 -29.41 -2.52
N ASN A 377 -3.28 -29.64 -3.49
CA ASN A 377 -4.73 -29.77 -3.30
C ASN A 377 -5.38 -28.63 -2.50
N ARG A 378 -4.81 -27.42 -2.60
CA ARG A 378 -5.33 -26.18 -2.02
C ARG A 378 -5.36 -25.09 -3.08
N ALA A 379 -6.20 -24.08 -2.88
CA ALA A 379 -6.20 -22.89 -3.73
C ALA A 379 -4.89 -22.10 -3.57
N ARG A 380 -4.42 -21.51 -4.67
CA ARG A 380 -3.31 -20.56 -4.64
C ARG A 380 -3.80 -19.23 -4.08
N ARG A 381 -3.11 -18.74 -3.07
CA ARG A 381 -3.51 -17.60 -2.25
C ARG A 381 -3.03 -16.28 -2.85
N ASN A 382 -3.88 -15.24 -2.83
CA ASN A 382 -3.49 -13.90 -3.27
C ASN A 382 -3.86 -12.81 -2.27
N MET A 383 -5.15 -12.66 -1.96
CA MET A 383 -5.63 -11.67 -1.01
C MET A 383 -6.68 -12.24 -0.07
N TYR A 384 -6.54 -11.95 1.21
CA TYR A 384 -7.55 -12.25 2.22
C TYR A 384 -7.97 -10.95 2.93
N ILE A 385 -9.22 -10.57 2.74
CA ILE A 385 -9.82 -9.39 3.38
C ILE A 385 -10.74 -9.90 4.49
N GLY A 386 -10.18 -10.06 5.69
CA GLY A 386 -10.89 -10.58 6.87
C GLY A 386 -11.66 -9.52 7.65
N THR A 387 -11.46 -8.24 7.34
CA THR A 387 -12.04 -7.08 8.03
C THR A 387 -12.85 -6.24 7.05
N ASN A 388 -13.78 -5.44 7.56
CA ASN A 388 -14.45 -4.44 6.72
C ASN A 388 -13.42 -3.48 6.09
N MET A 389 -13.67 -3.07 4.85
CA MET A 389 -12.84 -2.09 4.15
C MET A 389 -13.65 -1.22 3.19
N SER A 390 -13.17 0.00 2.92
CA SER A 390 -13.61 0.76 1.74
C SER A 390 -12.49 0.81 0.71
N CYS A 391 -12.73 0.35 -0.52
CA CYS A 391 -11.71 0.26 -1.57
C CYS A 391 -12.16 0.87 -2.89
N GLY A 392 -11.32 1.71 -3.51
CA GLY A 392 -11.53 2.21 -4.86
C GLY A 392 -11.29 1.11 -5.90
N LEU A 393 -10.08 0.55 -5.93
CA LEU A 393 -9.68 -0.50 -6.86
C LEU A 393 -9.02 -1.68 -6.14
N LEU A 394 -9.62 -2.85 -6.29
CA LEU A 394 -9.03 -4.13 -5.90
C LEU A 394 -8.59 -4.88 -7.17
N ALA A 395 -7.28 -4.97 -7.39
CA ALA A 395 -6.70 -5.66 -8.55
C ALA A 395 -6.09 -7.01 -8.12
N VAL A 396 -6.74 -8.10 -8.53
CA VAL A 396 -6.38 -9.47 -8.19
C VAL A 396 -5.83 -10.15 -9.45
N ASP A 397 -4.57 -10.59 -9.44
CA ASP A 397 -3.97 -11.27 -10.60
C ASP A 397 -3.43 -12.66 -10.25
N GLY A 398 -3.88 -13.66 -11.02
CA GLY A 398 -3.30 -15.00 -11.06
C GLY A 398 -3.83 -15.99 -10.02
N SER A 399 -4.55 -15.56 -8.98
CA SER A 399 -4.81 -16.40 -7.80
C SER A 399 -6.07 -15.95 -7.04
N GLN A 400 -6.46 -16.69 -6.00
CA GLN A 400 -7.70 -16.49 -5.26
C GLN A 400 -7.69 -15.21 -4.41
N CYS A 401 -8.82 -14.50 -4.42
CA CYS A 401 -9.14 -13.43 -3.48
C CYS A 401 -10.39 -13.79 -2.68
N GLU A 402 -10.29 -13.74 -1.35
CA GLU A 402 -11.41 -13.93 -0.44
C GLU A 402 -11.73 -12.63 0.29
N ILE A 403 -13.02 -12.25 0.25
CA ILE A 403 -13.59 -11.13 0.99
C ILE A 403 -14.57 -11.67 2.02
N ARG A 404 -14.10 -11.71 3.27
CA ARG A 404 -14.86 -12.17 4.44
C ARG A 404 -15.31 -11.02 5.33
N GLY A 405 -14.59 -9.90 5.26
CA GLY A 405 -14.92 -8.65 5.93
C GLY A 405 -16.31 -8.16 5.56
N SER A 406 -17.26 -8.37 6.46
CA SER A 406 -18.65 -7.92 6.25
C SER A 406 -18.74 -6.40 6.25
N ASN A 407 -19.74 -5.82 5.59
CA ASN A 407 -19.88 -4.36 5.41
C ASN A 407 -18.74 -3.70 4.61
N SER A 408 -18.03 -4.47 3.78
CA SER A 408 -17.03 -3.90 2.87
C SER A 408 -17.69 -3.19 1.71
N MET A 409 -17.12 -2.06 1.30
CA MET A 409 -17.58 -1.26 0.16
C MET A 409 -16.44 -1.14 -0.85
N ILE A 410 -16.60 -1.73 -2.03
CA ILE A 410 -15.56 -1.78 -3.04
C ILE A 410 -16.11 -1.21 -4.34
N SER A 411 -15.48 -0.18 -4.90
CA SER A 411 -15.95 0.40 -6.14
C SER A 411 -15.70 -0.55 -7.31
N ILE A 412 -14.46 -1.02 -7.49
CA ILE A 412 -14.08 -1.88 -8.61
C ILE A 412 -13.25 -3.08 -8.12
N VAL A 413 -13.64 -4.29 -8.52
CA VAL A 413 -12.80 -5.49 -8.45
C VAL A 413 -12.42 -5.91 -9.87
N LYS A 414 -11.12 -6.01 -10.15
CA LYS A 414 -10.59 -6.55 -11.40
C LYS A 414 -9.83 -7.83 -11.11
N GLN A 415 -10.23 -8.91 -11.76
CA GLN A 415 -9.55 -10.19 -11.70
C GLN A 415 -8.91 -10.51 -13.04
N TYR A 416 -7.58 -10.56 -13.05
CA TYR A 416 -6.79 -10.96 -14.19
C TYR A 416 -6.35 -12.40 -13.98
N LEU A 417 -6.75 -13.30 -14.88
CA LEU A 417 -6.25 -14.68 -14.90
C LEU A 417 -6.39 -15.39 -13.54
N GLY A 418 -7.51 -15.19 -12.85
CA GLY A 418 -7.71 -15.72 -11.50
C GLY A 418 -7.92 -17.23 -11.45
N GLY A 419 -7.99 -17.77 -10.22
CA GLY A 419 -8.49 -19.12 -9.95
C GLY A 419 -7.50 -20.29 -10.06
N GLN A 420 -6.20 -20.04 -9.92
CA GLN A 420 -5.22 -21.15 -9.89
C GLN A 420 -5.49 -22.07 -8.68
N GLY A 421 -5.94 -23.30 -8.96
CA GLY A 421 -6.25 -24.31 -7.95
C GLY A 421 -7.50 -24.06 -7.10
N GLY A 422 -8.34 -23.09 -7.46
CA GLY A 422 -9.53 -22.72 -6.68
C GLY A 422 -10.39 -21.65 -7.35
N ASP A 423 -11.41 -21.17 -6.65
CA ASP A 423 -12.24 -20.07 -7.16
C ASP A 423 -11.49 -18.73 -7.14
N SER A 424 -11.84 -17.86 -8.07
CA SER A 424 -11.14 -16.59 -8.26
C SER A 424 -11.58 -15.52 -7.23
N LEU A 425 -12.84 -15.09 -7.24
CA LEU A 425 -13.43 -14.22 -6.20
C LEU A 425 -14.33 -15.03 -5.27
N ILE A 426 -14.13 -14.92 -3.96
CA ILE A 426 -15.04 -15.46 -2.96
C ILE A 426 -15.58 -14.35 -2.08
N LEU A 427 -16.90 -14.20 -2.05
CA LEU A 427 -17.62 -13.33 -1.12
C LEU A 427 -18.26 -14.20 -0.04
N SER A 428 -17.53 -14.41 1.06
CA SER A 428 -17.97 -15.24 2.20
C SER A 428 -18.54 -14.40 3.34
N GLY A 429 -18.22 -13.10 3.39
CA GLY A 429 -18.82 -12.13 4.31
C GLY A 429 -20.24 -11.73 3.92
N SER A 430 -20.90 -10.96 4.79
CA SER A 430 -22.24 -10.42 4.53
C SER A 430 -22.21 -8.92 4.27
N GLN A 431 -23.23 -8.41 3.57
CA GLN A 431 -23.37 -6.96 3.29
C GLN A 431 -22.17 -6.36 2.56
N ILE A 432 -21.45 -7.15 1.75
CA ILE A 432 -20.39 -6.66 0.89
C ILE A 432 -21.03 -6.00 -0.33
N SER A 433 -20.63 -4.76 -0.63
CA SER A 433 -21.10 -4.02 -1.79
C SER A 433 -19.96 -3.82 -2.79
N ILE A 434 -20.15 -4.29 -4.03
CA ILE A 434 -19.21 -4.09 -5.13
C ILE A 434 -19.90 -3.26 -6.23
N GLY A 435 -19.30 -2.14 -6.63
CA GLY A 435 -19.83 -1.34 -7.74
C GLY A 435 -19.73 -2.09 -9.08
N SER A 436 -18.52 -2.51 -9.44
CA SER A 436 -18.25 -3.27 -10.67
C SER A 436 -17.23 -4.39 -10.45
N HIS A 437 -17.55 -5.56 -10.98
CA HIS A 437 -16.67 -6.73 -11.00
C HIS A 437 -16.32 -7.09 -12.45
N TYR A 438 -15.02 -7.26 -12.74
CA TYR A 438 -14.52 -7.74 -14.01
C TYR A 438 -13.69 -9.00 -13.77
N GLY A 439 -14.18 -10.15 -14.22
CA GLY A 439 -13.59 -11.45 -13.94
C GLY A 439 -13.12 -12.16 -15.21
N ILE A 440 -11.84 -12.54 -15.24
CA ILE A 440 -11.29 -13.46 -16.24
C ILE A 440 -10.52 -14.55 -15.51
N MET A 441 -10.88 -15.81 -15.73
CA MET A 441 -10.13 -16.95 -15.22
C MET A 441 -8.95 -17.28 -16.12
N ARG A 442 -7.94 -17.91 -15.53
CA ARG A 442 -6.83 -18.45 -16.28
C ARG A 442 -7.26 -19.64 -17.14
N ASN A 443 -6.81 -19.68 -18.39
CA ASN A 443 -7.14 -20.76 -19.32
C ASN A 443 -6.11 -21.90 -19.25
N ASP A 444 -6.05 -22.59 -18.11
CA ASP A 444 -5.21 -23.77 -17.90
C ASP A 444 -5.96 -24.89 -17.16
N ASP A 445 -5.35 -26.07 -17.11
CA ASP A 445 -6.02 -27.26 -16.56
C ASP A 445 -6.13 -27.20 -15.03
N VAL A 446 -5.26 -26.44 -14.36
CA VAL A 446 -5.28 -26.26 -12.89
C VAL A 446 -6.38 -25.33 -12.40
N SER A 447 -6.97 -24.53 -13.31
CA SER A 447 -8.08 -23.63 -13.01
C SER A 447 -9.42 -24.18 -13.50
N SER A 448 -9.42 -25.37 -14.12
CA SER A 448 -10.62 -26.03 -14.64
C SER A 448 -11.53 -26.51 -13.51
N GLY A 449 -12.83 -26.30 -13.65
CA GLY A 449 -13.87 -26.75 -12.72
C GLY A 449 -14.22 -25.77 -11.61
N PHE A 450 -13.50 -24.66 -11.47
CA PHE A 450 -13.75 -23.63 -10.46
C PHE A 450 -14.65 -22.51 -10.94
N THR A 451 -15.03 -21.62 -10.04
CA THR A 451 -15.93 -20.49 -10.31
C THR A 451 -15.16 -19.17 -10.38
N VAL A 452 -15.53 -18.29 -11.31
CA VAL A 452 -14.97 -16.93 -11.38
C VAL A 452 -15.41 -16.12 -10.15
N LEU A 453 -16.71 -16.14 -9.84
CA LEU A 453 -17.29 -15.46 -8.68
C LEU A 453 -18.17 -16.41 -7.87
N ARG A 454 -17.77 -16.69 -6.64
CA ARG A 454 -18.59 -17.40 -5.66
C ARG A 454 -19.11 -16.46 -4.58
N ILE A 455 -20.41 -16.55 -4.28
CA ILE A 455 -21.09 -15.78 -3.22
C ILE A 455 -21.74 -16.76 -2.25
N THR A 456 -21.11 -16.95 -1.10
CA THR A 456 -21.62 -17.83 -0.04
C THR A 456 -22.22 -17.06 1.13
N GLY A 457 -21.80 -15.80 1.34
CA GLY A 457 -22.37 -14.95 2.37
C GLY A 457 -23.71 -14.34 1.98
N ASN A 458 -24.29 -13.54 2.89
CA ASN A 458 -25.65 -13.04 2.76
C ASN A 458 -25.69 -11.54 2.47
N PHE A 459 -26.75 -11.08 1.81
CA PHE A 459 -27.00 -9.65 1.57
C PHE A 459 -25.88 -8.93 0.80
N ASN A 460 -25.08 -9.66 0.02
CA ASN A 460 -24.05 -9.06 -0.82
C ASN A 460 -24.68 -8.46 -2.07
N GLN A 461 -24.13 -7.34 -2.54
CA GLN A 461 -24.68 -6.57 -3.65
C GLN A 461 -23.57 -6.28 -4.65
N ILE A 462 -23.82 -6.58 -5.92
CA ILE A 462 -22.93 -6.24 -7.03
C ILE A 462 -23.73 -5.42 -8.04
N GLY A 463 -23.24 -4.24 -8.38
CA GLY A 463 -23.86 -3.41 -9.42
C GLY A 463 -23.80 -4.09 -10.78
N THR A 464 -22.59 -4.20 -11.32
CA THR A 464 -22.32 -4.91 -12.59
C THR A 464 -21.25 -5.98 -12.39
N SER A 465 -21.44 -7.15 -13.00
CA SER A 465 -20.44 -8.22 -13.04
C SER A 465 -20.24 -8.66 -14.49
N ASN A 466 -19.06 -8.44 -15.04
CA ASN A 466 -18.68 -8.90 -16.37
C ASN A 466 -17.65 -10.02 -16.26
N ILE A 467 -18.03 -11.20 -16.71
CA ILE A 467 -17.25 -12.42 -16.62
C ILE A 467 -17.06 -12.97 -18.02
N SER A 468 -15.80 -13.18 -18.38
CA SER A 468 -15.40 -13.81 -19.63
C SER A 468 -14.56 -15.03 -19.37
N GLY A 469 -14.86 -16.08 -20.12
CA GLY A 469 -14.25 -17.38 -19.91
C GLY A 469 -13.67 -18.11 -21.11
N THR A 470 -13.36 -19.38 -20.88
CA THR A 470 -13.09 -20.38 -21.91
C THR A 470 -14.15 -21.47 -21.79
N LEU A 471 -14.90 -21.66 -22.87
CA LEU A 471 -16.07 -22.54 -22.90
C LEU A 471 -15.73 -23.93 -22.34
N ASN A 472 -16.63 -24.47 -21.52
CA ASN A 472 -16.52 -25.79 -20.89
C ASN A 472 -15.38 -25.97 -19.86
N ARG A 473 -14.67 -24.92 -19.44
CA ARG A 473 -13.60 -25.05 -18.43
C ARG A 473 -14.02 -24.66 -17.02
N PHE A 474 -14.71 -23.55 -16.84
CA PHE A 474 -15.02 -23.01 -15.51
C PHE A 474 -16.41 -22.41 -15.46
N ASP A 475 -16.95 -22.26 -14.26
CA ASP A 475 -18.26 -21.66 -14.03
C ASP A 475 -18.14 -20.14 -13.84
N GLY A 476 -19.17 -19.41 -14.26
CA GLY A 476 -19.22 -17.95 -14.17
C GLY A 476 -19.47 -17.50 -12.73
N VAL A 477 -20.72 -17.62 -12.30
CA VAL A 477 -21.18 -17.22 -10.96
C VAL A 477 -21.85 -18.38 -10.24
N ASP A 478 -21.53 -18.54 -8.96
CA ASP A 478 -22.16 -19.51 -8.05
C ASP A 478 -22.66 -18.81 -6.78
N ILE A 479 -23.97 -18.87 -6.53
CA ILE A 479 -24.62 -18.20 -5.38
C ILE A 479 -25.31 -19.23 -4.50
N THR A 480 -24.76 -19.44 -3.32
CA THR A 480 -25.35 -20.31 -2.29
C THR A 480 -25.92 -19.53 -1.11
N GLY A 481 -25.53 -18.26 -0.94
CA GLY A 481 -26.01 -17.40 0.14
C GLY A 481 -27.43 -16.85 -0.10
N VAL A 482 -27.93 -16.13 0.90
CA VAL A 482 -29.31 -15.59 0.92
C VAL A 482 -29.33 -14.08 0.69
N SER A 483 -30.36 -13.61 -0.03
CA SER A 483 -30.60 -12.18 -0.28
C SER A 483 -29.47 -11.46 -1.01
N ASN A 484 -28.69 -12.15 -1.82
CA ASN A 484 -27.65 -11.54 -2.64
C ASN A 484 -28.25 -10.91 -3.91
N SER A 485 -27.63 -9.87 -4.43
CA SER A 485 -28.05 -9.26 -5.69
C SER A 485 -26.90 -9.01 -6.66
N ILE A 486 -27.19 -9.20 -7.94
CA ILE A 486 -26.36 -8.73 -9.05
C ILE A 486 -27.28 -7.97 -10.00
N GLY A 487 -27.03 -6.66 -10.15
CA GLY A 487 -27.87 -5.77 -10.94
C GLY A 487 -27.81 -6.09 -12.44
N ASP A 488 -26.58 -6.20 -12.97
CA ASP A 488 -26.31 -6.53 -14.37
C ASP A 488 -25.15 -7.55 -14.49
N LEU A 489 -25.49 -8.80 -14.73
CA LEU A 489 -24.56 -9.89 -14.97
C LEU A 489 -24.34 -10.09 -16.47
N VAL A 490 -23.11 -9.98 -16.93
CA VAL A 490 -22.66 -10.49 -18.23
C VAL A 490 -21.76 -11.69 -17.98
N ALA A 491 -22.17 -12.89 -18.37
CA ALA A 491 -21.35 -14.09 -18.26
C ALA A 491 -21.27 -14.83 -19.59
N GLN A 492 -20.04 -15.00 -20.09
CA GLN A 492 -19.77 -15.57 -21.39
C GLN A 492 -18.69 -16.64 -21.38
N ASN A 493 -18.78 -17.59 -22.30
CA ASN A 493 -17.77 -18.64 -22.50
C ASN A 493 -17.49 -19.44 -21.22
N CYS A 494 -18.50 -19.72 -20.42
CA CYS A 494 -18.42 -20.52 -19.20
C CYS A 494 -18.95 -21.95 -19.45
N ARG A 495 -18.60 -22.90 -18.59
CA ARG A 495 -19.29 -24.19 -18.46
C ARG A 495 -20.72 -23.94 -17.99
N THR A 496 -20.90 -23.39 -16.79
CA THR A 496 -22.20 -22.88 -16.32
C THR A 496 -22.09 -21.39 -16.08
N ALA A 497 -22.92 -20.57 -16.71
CA ALA A 497 -22.80 -19.11 -16.57
C ALA A 497 -23.25 -18.62 -15.18
N LEU A 498 -24.38 -19.13 -14.68
CA LEU A 498 -24.94 -18.78 -13.39
C LEU A 498 -25.53 -20.03 -12.71
N THR A 499 -25.12 -20.29 -11.46
CA THR A 499 -25.75 -21.24 -10.55
C THR A 499 -26.35 -20.51 -9.35
N VAL A 500 -27.59 -20.83 -9.01
CA VAL A 500 -28.27 -20.32 -7.80
C VAL A 500 -28.86 -21.49 -7.02
N SER A 501 -28.46 -21.60 -5.74
CA SER A 501 -29.00 -22.59 -4.80
C SER A 501 -29.42 -22.00 -3.45
N GLY A 502 -29.27 -20.69 -3.25
CA GLY A 502 -29.79 -19.97 -2.09
C GLY A 502 -31.11 -19.27 -2.36
N SER A 503 -31.73 -18.75 -1.31
CA SER A 503 -33.03 -18.05 -1.36
C SER A 503 -32.93 -16.53 -1.44
N ARG A 504 -34.02 -15.87 -1.83
CA ARG A 504 -34.19 -14.39 -1.86
C ARG A 504 -33.20 -13.64 -2.73
N ASN A 505 -32.49 -14.32 -3.63
CA ASN A 505 -31.49 -13.69 -4.47
C ASN A 505 -32.16 -12.93 -5.62
N ARG A 506 -31.58 -11.81 -6.04
CA ARG A 506 -32.06 -10.98 -7.14
C ARG A 506 -30.98 -10.81 -8.21
N ILE A 507 -31.14 -11.46 -9.35
CA ILE A 507 -30.13 -11.45 -10.43
C ILE A 507 -30.77 -10.98 -11.73
N GLY A 508 -30.18 -9.96 -12.34
CA GLY A 508 -30.48 -9.49 -13.69
C GLY A 508 -29.27 -9.66 -14.62
N GLY A 509 -29.45 -9.97 -15.91
CA GLY A 509 -28.33 -9.93 -16.84
C GLY A 509 -28.46 -10.68 -18.17
N TYR A 510 -27.34 -10.74 -18.91
CA TYR A 510 -27.14 -11.44 -20.16
C TYR A 510 -26.15 -12.61 -20.02
N LEU A 511 -26.55 -13.81 -20.47
CA LEU A 511 -25.72 -15.03 -20.43
C LEU A 511 -25.52 -15.55 -21.87
N GLY A 512 -24.30 -15.45 -22.39
CA GLY A 512 -24.02 -15.71 -23.81
C GLY A 512 -22.93 -16.76 -24.06
N ASN A 513 -23.16 -17.71 -24.98
CA ASN A 513 -22.14 -18.67 -25.43
C ASN A 513 -21.48 -19.49 -24.29
N ASN A 514 -22.30 -20.09 -23.45
CA ASN A 514 -21.94 -20.98 -22.33
C ASN A 514 -22.45 -22.41 -22.64
N LEU A 515 -21.90 -23.44 -22.00
CA LEU A 515 -22.45 -24.80 -22.15
C LEU A 515 -23.81 -24.93 -21.46
N VAL A 516 -23.97 -24.28 -20.30
CA VAL A 516 -25.23 -24.12 -19.59
C VAL A 516 -25.39 -22.63 -19.28
N GLY A 517 -26.49 -22.03 -19.71
CA GLY A 517 -26.82 -20.64 -19.38
C GLY A 517 -27.06 -20.49 -17.88
N PHE A 518 -28.16 -21.04 -17.40
CA PHE A 518 -28.59 -20.94 -16.00
C PHE A 518 -28.77 -22.33 -15.37
N ASN A 519 -28.35 -22.50 -14.11
CA ASN A 519 -28.58 -23.70 -13.31
C ASN A 519 -29.28 -23.33 -12.01
N TYR A 520 -30.52 -23.78 -11.84
CA TYR A 520 -31.27 -23.55 -10.62
C TYR A 520 -31.33 -24.81 -9.77
N LYS A 521 -31.04 -24.69 -8.48
CA LYS A 521 -31.25 -25.77 -7.51
C LYS A 521 -32.20 -25.27 -6.45
N THR A 522 -33.28 -26.01 -6.20
CA THR A 522 -34.28 -25.66 -5.20
C THR A 522 -33.58 -25.42 -3.86
N PRO A 523 -33.67 -24.19 -3.30
CA PRO A 523 -32.96 -23.89 -2.06
C PRO A 523 -33.45 -24.76 -0.90
N THR A 524 -32.50 -25.27 -0.12
CA THR A 524 -32.78 -26.08 1.08
C THR A 524 -32.66 -25.26 2.37
N ASP A 525 -32.45 -23.95 2.26
CA ASP A 525 -32.43 -23.03 3.40
C ASP A 525 -33.84 -22.74 3.94
N VAL A 526 -33.91 -21.99 5.06
CA VAL A 526 -35.16 -21.72 5.79
C VAL A 526 -36.23 -20.95 4.99
N HIS A 527 -35.88 -20.32 3.88
CA HIS A 527 -36.82 -19.60 3.02
C HIS A 527 -37.30 -20.46 1.84
N GLY A 528 -36.46 -21.38 1.37
CA GLY A 528 -36.76 -22.34 0.31
C GLY A 528 -37.33 -21.70 -0.96
N GLY A 529 -36.71 -20.62 -1.45
CA GLY A 529 -37.11 -19.87 -2.66
C GLY A 529 -37.09 -18.34 -2.50
N TYR A 530 -38.05 -17.66 -3.13
CA TYR A 530 -38.17 -16.18 -3.20
C TYR A 530 -37.11 -15.49 -4.06
N ASN A 531 -36.51 -16.22 -4.98
CA ASN A 531 -35.55 -15.69 -5.94
C ASN A 531 -36.26 -14.86 -7.03
N GLN A 532 -35.62 -13.78 -7.47
CA GLN A 532 -36.06 -12.93 -8.57
C GLN A 532 -34.99 -12.96 -9.66
N ILE A 533 -35.26 -13.68 -10.74
CA ILE A 533 -34.27 -13.96 -11.79
C ILE A 533 -34.76 -13.38 -13.11
N GLY A 534 -34.05 -12.38 -13.63
CA GLY A 534 -34.35 -11.71 -14.90
C GLY A 534 -33.21 -11.87 -15.90
N LEU A 535 -33.31 -12.79 -16.85
CA LEU A 535 -32.19 -13.16 -17.73
C LEU A 535 -32.53 -13.07 -19.22
N ARG A 536 -31.52 -12.68 -20.00
CA ARG A 536 -31.48 -12.83 -21.45
C ARG A 536 -30.38 -13.82 -21.80
N ILE A 537 -30.76 -14.98 -22.30
CA ILE A 537 -29.84 -16.09 -22.56
C ILE A 537 -29.67 -16.26 -24.06
N TYR A 538 -28.43 -16.32 -24.55
CA TYR A 538 -28.14 -16.63 -25.94
C TYR A 538 -27.14 -17.77 -26.03
N GLN A 539 -27.58 -18.93 -26.51
CA GLN A 539 -26.76 -20.14 -26.60
C GLN A 539 -26.85 -20.75 -27.99
N THR A 540 -25.72 -21.17 -28.55
CA THR A 540 -25.66 -21.90 -29.83
C THR A 540 -25.33 -23.38 -29.64
N THR A 541 -24.90 -23.76 -28.44
CA THR A 541 -24.62 -25.15 -28.02
C THR A 541 -25.06 -25.36 -26.58
N GLY A 542 -25.23 -26.62 -26.15
CA GLY A 542 -25.56 -26.95 -24.76
C GLY A 542 -27.03 -26.70 -24.41
N ALA A 543 -27.28 -26.07 -23.26
CA ALA A 543 -28.63 -25.85 -22.73
C ALA A 543 -28.85 -24.41 -22.25
N TYR A 544 -30.06 -23.89 -22.44
CA TYR A 544 -30.45 -22.58 -21.88
C TYR A 544 -30.48 -22.62 -20.35
N VAL A 545 -31.16 -23.64 -19.81
CA VAL A 545 -31.35 -23.83 -18.37
C VAL A 545 -31.17 -25.30 -18.02
N SER A 546 -30.68 -25.56 -16.81
CA SER A 546 -30.59 -26.88 -16.19
C SER A 546 -31.03 -26.80 -14.73
N GLY A 547 -31.28 -27.97 -14.12
CA GLY A 547 -31.69 -28.06 -12.73
C GLY A 547 -33.21 -28.00 -12.56
N ASP A 548 -33.64 -27.51 -11.40
CA ASP A 548 -35.04 -27.54 -10.97
C ASP A 548 -35.86 -26.40 -11.57
N GLN A 549 -37.18 -26.57 -11.58
CA GLN A 549 -38.13 -25.51 -11.89
C GLN A 549 -38.23 -24.48 -10.73
N PRO A 550 -38.68 -23.23 -10.99
CA PRO A 550 -38.91 -22.27 -9.91
C PRO A 550 -39.87 -22.81 -8.85
N THR A 551 -39.60 -22.51 -7.58
CA THR A 551 -40.45 -22.90 -6.46
C THR A 551 -41.78 -22.16 -6.55
N ASN A 552 -42.84 -22.92 -6.77
CA ASN A 552 -44.20 -22.45 -6.94
C ASN A 552 -44.65 -21.50 -5.81
N GLY A 553 -45.00 -20.27 -6.18
CA GLY A 553 -45.55 -19.22 -5.34
C GLY A 553 -44.48 -18.46 -4.55
N LYS A 554 -43.21 -18.70 -4.86
CA LYS A 554 -42.07 -18.07 -4.21
C LYS A 554 -41.14 -17.42 -5.23
N ASP A 555 -40.65 -18.19 -6.20
CA ASP A 555 -39.64 -17.74 -7.16
C ASP A 555 -40.26 -17.08 -8.37
N LYS A 556 -39.74 -15.91 -8.77
CA LYS A 556 -40.20 -15.17 -9.94
C LYS A 556 -39.13 -15.13 -11.03
N PHE A 557 -39.36 -15.84 -12.13
CA PHE A 557 -38.42 -15.90 -13.25
C PHE A 557 -38.96 -15.14 -14.48
N ASP A 558 -38.18 -14.19 -15.00
CA ASP A 558 -38.34 -13.53 -16.30
C ASP A 558 -37.12 -13.87 -17.18
N ILE A 559 -37.18 -15.02 -17.84
CA ILE A 559 -36.11 -15.52 -18.70
C ILE A 559 -36.62 -15.57 -20.13
N MET A 560 -35.81 -15.04 -21.04
CA MET A 560 -35.96 -15.21 -22.48
C MET A 560 -34.66 -15.77 -23.04
N ALA A 561 -34.74 -16.89 -23.77
CA ALA A 561 -33.58 -17.59 -24.30
C ALA A 561 -33.70 -17.93 -25.79
N ASN A 562 -32.62 -17.72 -26.54
CA ASN A 562 -32.55 -17.86 -28.00
C ASN A 562 -31.25 -18.56 -28.45
N GLY A 563 -31.25 -19.13 -29.66
CA GLY A 563 -30.06 -19.60 -30.38
C GLY A 563 -29.91 -21.12 -30.53
N LEU A 564 -30.44 -21.93 -29.62
CA LEU A 564 -30.44 -23.41 -29.72
C LEU A 564 -31.59 -23.94 -30.59
N SER A 565 -32.69 -23.20 -30.64
CA SER A 565 -33.93 -23.55 -31.33
C SER A 565 -34.46 -22.36 -32.12
N ALA A 566 -35.25 -22.63 -33.17
CA ALA A 566 -35.92 -21.60 -33.95
C ALA A 566 -36.96 -20.80 -33.14
N VAL A 567 -37.58 -21.45 -32.15
CA VAL A 567 -38.54 -20.83 -31.23
C VAL A 567 -37.82 -20.43 -29.94
N PRO A 568 -37.93 -19.16 -29.50
CA PRO A 568 -37.44 -18.71 -28.21
C PRO A 568 -38.04 -19.49 -27.04
N ALA A 569 -37.20 -19.92 -26.11
CA ALA A 569 -37.65 -20.48 -24.85
C ALA A 569 -37.86 -19.34 -23.84
N LYS A 570 -38.93 -19.41 -23.04
CA LYS A 570 -39.34 -18.31 -22.15
C LYS A 570 -40.02 -18.81 -20.86
N THR A 571 -40.01 -18.01 -19.80
CA THR A 571 -40.74 -18.30 -18.54
C THR A 571 -42.07 -17.56 -18.41
N SER A 572 -42.39 -16.72 -19.38
CA SER A 572 -43.71 -16.15 -19.54
C SER A 572 -44.13 -16.19 -21.00
N ASN A 573 -45.42 -16.34 -21.25
CA ASN A 573 -45.97 -16.26 -22.59
C ASN A 573 -47.34 -15.57 -22.57
N VAL A 574 -47.63 -14.85 -23.66
CA VAL A 574 -48.96 -14.36 -23.98
C VAL A 574 -49.38 -15.07 -25.27
N PHE A 575 -50.58 -15.63 -25.26
CA PHE A 575 -51.15 -16.32 -26.41
C PHE A 575 -52.57 -15.83 -26.68
N GLU A 576 -53.01 -16.01 -27.92
CA GLU A 576 -54.36 -15.70 -28.34
C GLU A 576 -54.95 -16.91 -29.05
N ILE A 577 -56.17 -17.25 -28.68
CA ILE A 577 -56.98 -18.26 -29.36
C ILE A 577 -58.10 -17.52 -30.06
N ALA A 578 -58.02 -17.44 -31.37
CA ALA A 578 -59.08 -16.86 -32.17
C ALA A 578 -60.20 -17.88 -32.42
N ALA A 579 -61.42 -17.39 -32.61
CA ALA A 579 -62.53 -18.13 -33.21
C ALA A 579 -62.99 -19.39 -32.44
N LEU A 580 -63.06 -19.35 -31.11
CA LEU A 580 -63.65 -20.42 -30.30
C LEU A 580 -65.18 -20.45 -30.46
N PRO A 581 -65.78 -21.55 -30.95
CA PRO A 581 -67.20 -21.62 -31.30
C PRO A 581 -68.12 -21.53 -30.07
N LEU A 582 -69.22 -20.78 -30.18
CA LEU A 582 -70.22 -20.58 -29.12
C LEU A 582 -71.61 -21.11 -29.50
N ASP A 583 -71.67 -22.00 -30.49
CA ASP A 583 -72.90 -22.57 -31.06
C ASP A 583 -73.34 -23.87 -30.37
N SER A 584 -72.73 -24.24 -29.24
CA SER A 584 -73.05 -25.43 -28.46
C SER A 584 -73.15 -25.14 -26.96
N THR A 585 -74.11 -25.78 -26.29
CA THR A 585 -74.25 -25.80 -24.82
C THR A 585 -73.46 -26.93 -24.16
N ALA A 586 -72.83 -27.81 -24.94
CA ALA A 586 -71.90 -28.81 -24.42
C ALA A 586 -70.63 -28.14 -23.86
N ILE A 587 -69.90 -28.87 -23.01
CA ILE A 587 -68.56 -28.43 -22.60
C ILE A 587 -67.67 -28.47 -23.83
N GLN A 588 -66.98 -27.36 -24.07
CA GLN A 588 -66.01 -27.24 -25.15
C GLN A 588 -64.62 -27.14 -24.56
N GLU A 589 -63.64 -27.70 -25.28
CA GLU A 589 -62.26 -27.79 -24.83
C GLU A 589 -61.32 -27.41 -25.98
N VAL A 590 -60.27 -26.67 -25.65
CA VAL A 590 -59.18 -26.32 -26.57
C VAL A 590 -57.84 -26.49 -25.85
N SER A 591 -56.87 -27.02 -26.57
CA SER A 591 -55.49 -27.17 -26.10
C SER A 591 -54.61 -26.18 -26.84
N VAL A 592 -53.74 -25.47 -26.11
CA VAL A 592 -52.82 -24.48 -26.69
C VAL A 592 -51.41 -24.76 -26.22
N GLU A 593 -50.46 -24.76 -27.15
CA GLU A 593 -49.04 -24.84 -26.82
C GLU A 593 -48.60 -23.57 -26.06
N HIS A 594 -48.06 -23.75 -24.85
CA HIS A 594 -47.65 -22.62 -24.03
C HIS A 594 -46.22 -22.14 -24.33
N GLY A 595 -45.38 -22.99 -24.94
CA GLY A 595 -44.01 -22.63 -25.35
C GLY A 595 -43.12 -22.13 -24.19
N LEU A 596 -43.33 -22.64 -22.98
CA LEU A 596 -42.57 -22.25 -21.79
C LEU A 596 -41.45 -23.25 -21.52
N MET A 597 -40.40 -22.79 -20.84
CA MET A 597 -39.27 -23.64 -20.40
C MET A 597 -39.67 -24.70 -19.38
N TYR A 598 -40.67 -24.42 -18.56
CA TYR A 598 -41.15 -25.31 -17.49
C TYR A 598 -42.65 -25.49 -17.60
N THR A 599 -43.14 -26.63 -17.11
CA THR A 599 -44.58 -26.86 -16.95
C THR A 599 -45.17 -25.80 -16.01
N PRO A 600 -46.10 -24.96 -16.49
CA PRO A 600 -46.78 -24.03 -15.61
C PRO A 600 -47.69 -24.78 -14.64
N VAL A 601 -48.02 -24.17 -13.51
CA VAL A 601 -49.11 -24.67 -12.65
C VAL A 601 -50.41 -23.97 -13.04
N HIS A 602 -51.52 -24.68 -12.83
CA HIS A 602 -52.87 -24.21 -13.18
C HIS A 602 -53.15 -22.75 -12.72
N ARG A 603 -52.70 -22.39 -11.51
CA ARG A 603 -52.92 -21.06 -10.90
C ARG A 603 -52.22 -19.90 -11.63
N TYR A 604 -51.29 -20.17 -12.55
CA TYR A 604 -50.53 -19.14 -13.28
C TYR A 604 -51.12 -18.77 -14.63
N VAL A 605 -52.13 -19.50 -15.08
CA VAL A 605 -52.81 -19.22 -16.33
C VAL A 605 -53.91 -18.19 -16.06
N GLN A 606 -53.75 -16.99 -16.59
CA GLN A 606 -54.77 -15.96 -16.59
C GLN A 606 -55.43 -15.93 -17.98
N LEU A 607 -56.75 -16.02 -18.01
CA LEU A 607 -57.52 -16.01 -19.26
C LEU A 607 -58.46 -14.81 -19.26
N THR A 608 -58.46 -14.08 -20.37
CA THR A 608 -59.37 -12.98 -20.64
C THR A 608 -60.12 -13.27 -21.93
N MET A 609 -61.44 -13.25 -21.88
CA MET A 609 -62.26 -13.35 -23.08
C MET A 609 -62.20 -12.01 -23.84
N THR A 610 -61.79 -12.04 -25.10
CA THR A 610 -61.55 -10.87 -25.95
C THR A 610 -62.24 -11.08 -27.30
N GLY A 611 -63.19 -10.23 -27.70
CA GLY A 611 -63.83 -10.33 -29.03
C GLY A 611 -64.93 -11.40 -29.13
N LEU A 612 -66.10 -11.09 -28.56
CA LEU A 612 -67.34 -11.85 -28.76
C LEU A 612 -68.00 -11.43 -30.09
N VAL A 613 -68.25 -12.40 -30.97
CA VAL A 613 -68.90 -12.21 -32.27
C VAL A 613 -70.07 -13.20 -32.36
N GLY A 614 -71.29 -12.70 -32.49
CA GLY A 614 -72.50 -13.51 -32.41
C GLY A 614 -73.57 -12.76 -31.62
N GLY A 615 -74.83 -12.80 -32.08
CA GLY A 615 -75.90 -11.92 -31.59
C GLY A 615 -76.11 -11.91 -30.07
N SER A 616 -76.88 -10.94 -29.57
CA SER A 616 -77.14 -10.66 -28.15
C SER A 616 -77.73 -11.81 -27.30
N THR A 617 -77.90 -13.00 -27.87
CA THR A 617 -78.52 -14.18 -27.26
C THR A 617 -77.52 -15.17 -26.65
N VAL A 618 -76.22 -15.04 -26.92
CA VAL A 618 -75.20 -15.92 -26.31
C VAL A 618 -75.11 -15.64 -24.81
N GLN A 619 -75.22 -16.69 -24.00
CA GLN A 619 -75.00 -16.60 -22.55
C GLN A 619 -74.00 -17.66 -22.12
N MET A 620 -72.98 -17.26 -21.36
CA MET A 620 -71.97 -18.16 -20.83
C MET A 620 -72.47 -18.77 -19.51
N ALA A 621 -72.41 -20.10 -19.40
CA ALA A 621 -72.58 -20.77 -18.12
C ALA A 621 -71.38 -20.48 -17.21
N TRP A 622 -70.19 -20.43 -17.81
CA TRP A 622 -68.95 -19.95 -17.22
C TRP A 622 -67.96 -19.63 -18.34
N GLY A 623 -67.15 -18.59 -18.13
CA GLY A 623 -66.14 -18.17 -19.10
C GLY A 623 -64.97 -19.15 -19.22
N PRO A 624 -64.02 -18.87 -20.12
CA PRO A 624 -62.81 -19.68 -20.28
C PRO A 624 -62.09 -19.91 -18.96
N ARG A 625 -61.77 -21.17 -18.65
CA ARG A 625 -60.97 -21.55 -17.49
C ARG A 625 -59.93 -22.58 -17.90
N CYS A 626 -58.74 -22.50 -17.31
CA CYS A 626 -57.77 -23.57 -17.43
C CYS A 626 -58.26 -24.78 -16.63
N THR A 627 -57.93 -25.99 -17.07
CA THR A 627 -58.38 -27.25 -16.44
C THR A 627 -57.26 -28.26 -16.28
N ALA A 628 -56.29 -28.26 -17.20
CA ALA A 628 -55.07 -29.03 -17.10
C ALA A 628 -53.90 -28.25 -17.72
N VAL A 629 -52.71 -28.58 -17.26
CA VAL A 629 -51.43 -28.08 -17.78
C VAL A 629 -50.47 -29.26 -17.80
N ASP A 630 -49.73 -29.42 -18.90
CA ASP A 630 -48.68 -30.43 -19.03
C ASP A 630 -47.36 -29.78 -19.47
N ALA A 631 -46.39 -30.57 -19.93
CA ALA A 631 -45.08 -30.07 -20.35
C ALA A 631 -45.12 -29.15 -21.59
N THR A 632 -46.20 -29.17 -22.34
CA THR A 632 -46.31 -28.55 -23.67
C THR A 632 -47.58 -27.73 -23.85
N HIS A 633 -48.69 -28.12 -23.20
CA HIS A 633 -50.01 -27.60 -23.46
C HIS A 633 -50.73 -27.05 -22.22
N ILE A 634 -51.62 -26.09 -22.46
CA ILE A 634 -52.64 -25.61 -21.53
C ILE A 634 -54.00 -26.02 -22.08
N THR A 635 -54.76 -26.78 -21.30
CA THR A 635 -56.13 -27.20 -21.64
C THR A 635 -57.14 -26.21 -21.06
N ILE A 636 -57.90 -25.56 -21.93
CA ILE A 636 -58.91 -24.56 -21.59
C ILE A 636 -60.28 -25.11 -21.90
N GLN A 637 -61.19 -25.00 -20.94
CA GLN A 637 -62.61 -25.31 -21.13
C GLN A 637 -63.45 -24.06 -21.07
N TYR A 638 -64.60 -24.11 -21.73
CA TYR A 638 -65.66 -23.10 -21.63
C TYR A 638 -67.03 -23.74 -21.90
N LYS A 639 -68.11 -23.07 -21.49
CA LYS A 639 -69.48 -23.56 -21.70
C LYS A 639 -70.50 -22.43 -21.83
N CYS A 640 -71.36 -22.52 -22.84
CA CYS A 640 -72.53 -21.67 -22.98
C CYS A 640 -73.73 -22.26 -22.20
N SER A 641 -74.48 -21.41 -21.49
CA SER A 641 -75.82 -21.76 -20.99
C SER A 641 -76.86 -21.64 -22.10
N THR A 642 -76.63 -20.70 -23.04
CA THR A 642 -77.43 -20.50 -24.24
C THR A 642 -76.50 -20.37 -25.44
N ALA A 643 -76.57 -21.30 -26.38
CA ALA A 643 -75.77 -21.30 -27.60
C ALA A 643 -76.19 -20.15 -28.54
N GLY A 644 -75.20 -19.57 -29.24
CA GLY A 644 -75.45 -18.60 -30.29
C GLY A 644 -75.84 -19.24 -31.62
N PRO A 645 -76.28 -18.44 -32.62
CA PRO A 645 -76.40 -18.90 -34.00
C PRO A 645 -75.08 -19.49 -34.51
N ALA A 646 -75.16 -20.41 -35.48
CA ALA A 646 -73.99 -20.95 -36.16
C ALA A 646 -73.04 -19.84 -36.62
N GLY A 647 -71.75 -19.98 -36.33
CA GLY A 647 -70.74 -18.94 -36.58
C GLY A 647 -70.53 -17.95 -35.43
N SER A 648 -71.26 -18.06 -34.32
CA SER A 648 -70.95 -17.31 -33.09
C SER A 648 -69.64 -17.80 -32.49
N GLN A 649 -68.75 -16.89 -32.11
CA GLN A 649 -67.40 -17.16 -31.65
C GLN A 649 -66.96 -16.18 -30.55
N MET A 650 -65.99 -16.59 -29.74
CA MET A 650 -65.18 -15.69 -28.92
C MET A 650 -63.70 -15.85 -29.26
N SER A 651 -62.88 -14.86 -28.93
CA SER A 651 -61.45 -15.08 -28.78
C SER A 651 -61.05 -15.04 -27.31
N VAL A 652 -59.92 -15.66 -26.98
CA VAL A 652 -59.39 -15.70 -25.62
C VAL A 652 -57.93 -15.29 -25.67
N SER A 653 -57.60 -14.23 -24.95
CA SER A 653 -56.23 -13.85 -24.65
C SER A 653 -55.82 -14.50 -23.34
N GLY A 654 -54.71 -15.25 -23.36
CA GLY A 654 -54.14 -15.88 -22.19
C GLY A 654 -52.76 -15.32 -21.88
N SER A 655 -52.45 -15.16 -20.59
CA SER A 655 -51.09 -14.95 -20.11
C SER A 655 -50.72 -16.05 -19.12
N VAL A 656 -49.46 -16.47 -19.17
CA VAL A 656 -48.91 -17.43 -18.22
C VAL A 656 -47.54 -16.93 -17.79
N VAL A 657 -47.33 -16.84 -16.48
CA VAL A 657 -46.07 -16.37 -15.88
C VAL A 657 -45.67 -17.34 -14.78
N LEU A 658 -44.48 -17.92 -14.89
CA LEU A 658 -43.92 -18.77 -13.84
C LEU A 658 -43.47 -17.88 -12.66
N SER A 659 -44.26 -17.87 -11.58
CA SER A 659 -43.98 -17.08 -10.37
C SER A 659 -44.03 -17.90 -9.07
#